data_AF-A0A2W4LIS0-F1
#
_entry.id   AF-A0A2W4LIS0-F1
#
_cell.length_a   1.000
_cell.length_b   1.000
_cell.length_c   1.000
_cell.angle_alpha   90.00
_cell.angle_beta   90.00
_cell.angle_gamma   90.00
#
_symmetry.space_group_name_H-M   'P 1'
#
loop_
_entity.id
_entity.type
_entity.pdbx_description
1 polymer ?
#
loop_
_entity_poly.entity_id
_entity_poly.type
_entity_poly.pdbx_seq_one_letter_code
_entity_poly.pdbx_strand_id
1 'polypeptide(L)'
;MVPDAFDAYAARLARVQAAWSVFTEPIEPAEAEELALLPWDELIADLERRAEGIPGGIDHAPARPATVDLDLPGFSQLLASIDERKPSPEQIRADVEFAWWSSAFDAIVEASPELTQYGAIGLALETYLAYDAAFADARIGPLMRAAAERRRTAIATYADHARDLFAELMEGAGGSIRDLWLNHGPVASALRPVVIASAEQVPRMLPPSRCLDAVLIVGAESLAFAELVPAIARAGQVVLVADVASATRSAVTTLAALLPALSLHALPQPRDPRVTRVLSELAYGRALLPVPAPGEDVPDRLEVISIDAVSSPAAGSDVVESSRAEVKAVAEHVVRLASAVPRRSIAVVAGNDLHAARIEDAIAERSRRIANDTPVVTLGSAGGLDVDHVVVAVGYAPDTRGSLPASLGILSSHGGSAALAQAVAAARESVTVVTALEPHELTALAASADPGHGVGGLRELVLAQERPAVAPERPRPGPSDWLLADVARRLRAEGYAVRLRYGFGVDAIPMVVGDKHARGYTVAVITDENTSSGPATLRDRVRWQYMHLEALGWRVVALWTIDVFMDPEAAAADIRRAVAGETHEEVEAEQAEAQAQAAAEVSASQAADAGVAEPDIAPPPFLFSDVVTFEGEWLPGPEPDEGPEPAPEEPDLPPEAWVAPQPESDVIVESAMPESRPLEPATP
;
A
#
# COMPACT_ATOMS: atom_id res chain seq x y z
N MET A 1 -30.92 17.92 -27.10
CA MET A 1 -29.61 17.25 -27.01
C MET A 1 -29.47 16.77 -25.59
N VAL A 2 -29.56 15.46 -25.40
CA VAL A 2 -29.23 14.82 -24.12
C VAL A 2 -27.70 14.73 -24.10
N PRO A 3 -27.01 15.21 -23.05
CA PRO A 3 -25.55 15.12 -22.99
C PRO A 3 -25.09 13.67 -23.09
N ASP A 4 -23.97 13.40 -23.79
CA ASP A 4 -23.42 12.06 -24.08
C ASP A 4 -23.04 11.21 -22.84
N ALA A 5 -23.31 11.69 -21.62
CA ALA A 5 -23.07 11.01 -20.36
C ALA A 5 -24.33 10.85 -19.49
N PHE A 6 -25.53 11.16 -20.01
CA PHE A 6 -26.77 11.06 -19.23
C PHE A 6 -27.06 9.63 -18.77
N ASP A 7 -26.72 8.62 -19.59
CA ASP A 7 -26.90 7.22 -19.23
C ASP A 7 -25.98 6.81 -18.07
N ALA A 8 -24.75 7.34 -18.05
CA ALA A 8 -23.81 7.14 -16.94
C ALA A 8 -24.29 7.84 -15.65
N TYR A 9 -24.87 9.03 -15.77
CA TYR A 9 -25.50 9.75 -14.67
C TYR A 9 -26.72 9.00 -14.12
N ALA A 10 -27.60 8.51 -14.99
CA ALA A 10 -28.78 7.75 -14.62
C ALA A 10 -28.41 6.42 -13.93
N ALA A 11 -27.40 5.71 -14.45
CA ALA A 11 -26.89 4.49 -13.81
C ALA A 11 -26.24 4.77 -12.44
N ARG A 12 -25.58 5.92 -12.28
CA ARG A 12 -24.99 6.33 -11.00
C ARG A 12 -26.08 6.73 -10.00
N LEU A 13 -27.10 7.48 -10.44
CA LEU A 13 -28.25 7.85 -9.62
C LEU A 13 -29.06 6.63 -9.18
N ALA A 14 -29.29 5.67 -10.08
CA ALA A 14 -29.98 4.41 -9.76
C ALA A 14 -29.20 3.59 -8.71
N ARG A 15 -27.87 3.53 -8.81
CA ARG A 15 -27.03 2.89 -7.79
C ARG A 15 -27.09 3.60 -6.44
N VAL A 16 -27.05 4.94 -6.43
CA VAL A 16 -27.19 5.73 -5.20
C VAL A 16 -28.58 5.52 -4.57
N GLN A 17 -29.65 5.50 -5.37
CA GLN A 17 -31.00 5.23 -4.88
C GLN A 17 -31.16 3.82 -4.32
N ALA A 18 -30.58 2.82 -4.98
CA ALA A 18 -30.56 1.45 -4.49
C ALA A 18 -29.80 1.34 -3.16
N ALA A 19 -28.59 1.91 -3.08
CA ALA A 19 -27.81 1.95 -1.84
C ALA A 19 -28.52 2.71 -0.72
N TRP A 20 -29.18 3.83 -1.05
CA TRP A 20 -29.98 4.62 -0.09
C TRP A 20 -31.15 3.82 0.47
N SER A 21 -31.86 3.07 -0.38
CA SER A 21 -33.00 2.26 0.07
C SER A 21 -32.62 1.17 1.08
N VAL A 22 -31.44 0.57 0.92
CA VAL A 22 -30.86 -0.39 1.88
C VAL A 22 -30.54 0.30 3.21
N PHE A 23 -30.05 1.55 3.16
CA PHE A 23 -29.69 2.33 4.34
C PHE A 23 -30.89 2.88 5.11
N THR A 24 -31.99 3.19 4.43
CA THR A 24 -33.19 3.73 5.09
C THR A 24 -34.00 2.70 5.86
N GLU A 25 -33.85 1.41 5.55
CA GLU A 25 -34.56 0.32 6.25
C GLU A 25 -34.23 0.23 7.76
N PRO A 26 -32.97 0.38 8.20
CA PRO A 26 -32.61 0.40 9.63
C PRO A 26 -32.77 1.77 10.32
N ILE A 27 -33.08 2.86 9.62
CA ILE A 27 -33.15 4.22 10.19
C ILE A 27 -34.61 4.66 10.34
N GLU A 28 -34.96 5.37 11.42
CA GLU A 28 -36.30 5.92 11.60
C GLU A 28 -36.66 6.88 10.44
N PRO A 29 -37.89 6.85 9.88
CA PRO A 29 -38.24 7.59 8.66
C PRO A 29 -38.01 9.11 8.74
N ALA A 30 -38.18 9.70 9.93
CA ALA A 30 -37.97 11.12 10.16
C ALA A 30 -36.49 11.52 10.10
N GLU A 31 -35.59 10.64 10.57
CA GLU A 31 -34.14 10.88 10.51
C GLU A 31 -33.60 10.66 9.09
N ALA A 32 -34.18 9.71 8.34
CA ALA A 32 -33.84 9.47 6.95
C ALA A 32 -34.16 10.70 6.05
N GLU A 33 -35.26 11.39 6.32
CA GLU A 33 -35.61 12.64 5.61
C GLU A 33 -34.66 13.79 5.95
N GLU A 34 -34.22 13.92 7.21
CA GLU A 34 -33.22 14.93 7.61
C GLU A 34 -31.84 14.66 6.97
N LEU A 35 -31.40 13.40 6.95
CA LEU A 35 -30.13 13.01 6.31
C LEU A 35 -30.15 13.32 4.80
N ALA A 36 -31.26 13.05 4.12
CA ALA A 36 -31.40 13.33 2.69
C ALA A 36 -31.32 14.82 2.33
N LEU A 37 -31.47 15.72 3.32
CA LEU A 37 -31.40 17.17 3.15
C LEU A 37 -30.02 17.76 3.42
N LEU A 38 -29.07 16.96 3.94
CA LEU A 38 -27.70 17.42 4.20
C LEU A 38 -26.91 17.64 2.91
N PRO A 39 -25.98 18.61 2.88
CA PRO A 39 -24.96 18.71 1.84
C PRO A 39 -24.20 17.38 1.70
N TRP A 40 -23.81 17.02 0.47
CA TRP A 40 -23.20 15.70 0.15
C TRP A 40 -22.01 15.34 1.06
N ASP A 41 -21.12 16.29 1.32
CA ASP A 41 -19.94 16.07 2.17
C ASP A 41 -20.31 15.87 3.65
N GLU A 42 -21.35 16.55 4.14
CA GLU A 42 -21.87 16.39 5.50
C GLU A 42 -22.65 15.07 5.65
N LEU A 43 -23.40 14.66 4.62
CA LEU A 43 -24.08 13.38 4.57
C LEU A 43 -23.07 12.23 4.60
N ILE A 44 -22.01 12.28 3.78
CA ILE A 44 -20.95 11.27 3.80
C ILE A 44 -20.30 11.21 5.18
N ALA A 45 -19.90 12.34 5.75
CA ALA A 45 -19.27 12.37 7.06
C ALA A 45 -20.19 11.88 8.20
N ASP A 46 -21.52 12.05 8.09
CA ASP A 46 -22.47 11.50 9.06
C ASP A 46 -22.68 10.00 8.87
N LEU A 47 -22.80 9.54 7.62
CA LEU A 47 -22.93 8.11 7.30
C LEU A 47 -21.67 7.33 7.65
N GLU A 48 -20.48 7.86 7.36
CA GLU A 48 -19.20 7.26 7.76
C GLU A 48 -19.10 7.17 9.29
N ARG A 49 -19.46 8.24 10.00
CA ARG A 49 -19.48 8.23 11.47
C ARG A 49 -20.46 7.19 12.05
N ARG A 50 -21.61 6.98 11.41
CA ARG A 50 -22.60 5.96 11.79
C ARG A 50 -22.14 4.55 11.40
N ALA A 51 -21.44 4.40 10.29
CA ALA A 51 -20.86 3.14 9.82
C ALA A 51 -19.60 2.73 10.61
N GLU A 52 -18.85 3.68 11.16
CA GLU A 52 -17.74 3.46 12.10
C GLU A 52 -18.22 2.96 13.47
N GLY A 53 -19.51 3.10 13.79
CA GLY A 53 -20.12 2.47 14.95
C GLY A 53 -20.26 0.97 14.73
N ILE A 54 -19.71 0.15 15.63
CA ILE A 54 -19.98 -1.29 15.67
C ILE A 54 -21.51 -1.46 15.71
N PRO A 55 -22.14 -2.16 14.75
CA PRO A 55 -23.57 -2.48 14.84
C PRO A 55 -23.80 -3.28 16.13
N GLY A 56 -24.37 -2.65 17.15
CA GLY A 56 -24.58 -3.26 18.47
C GLY A 56 -23.81 -2.65 19.65
N GLY A 57 -22.94 -1.65 19.45
CA GLY A 57 -22.35 -0.91 20.56
C GLY A 57 -23.42 -0.19 21.40
N ILE A 58 -23.43 -0.41 22.72
CA ILE A 58 -24.38 0.24 23.65
C ILE A 58 -24.31 1.77 23.57
N ASP A 59 -23.17 2.31 23.12
CA ASP A 59 -22.93 3.75 22.98
C ASP A 59 -23.78 4.46 21.91
N HIS A 60 -24.31 3.73 20.93
CA HIS A 60 -25.15 4.31 19.86
C HIS A 60 -26.61 3.86 19.91
N ALA A 61 -26.98 2.99 20.86
CA ALA A 61 -28.37 2.63 21.07
C ALA A 61 -29.11 3.83 21.69
N PRO A 62 -30.25 4.28 21.13
CA PRO A 62 -31.08 5.28 21.81
C PRO A 62 -31.49 4.72 23.17
N ALA A 63 -31.03 5.37 24.25
CA ALA A 63 -31.37 5.00 25.62
C ALA A 63 -32.86 5.24 25.84
N ARG A 64 -33.68 4.25 25.49
CA ARG A 64 -35.09 4.20 25.90
C ARG A 64 -35.10 3.74 27.36
N PRO A 65 -35.77 4.47 28.29
CA PRO A 65 -36.04 3.94 29.60
C PRO A 65 -36.81 2.62 29.44
N ALA A 66 -36.12 1.51 29.60
CA ALA A 66 -36.74 0.21 29.58
C ALA A 66 -37.48 0.06 30.91
N THR A 67 -38.80 0.24 30.91
CA THR A 67 -39.69 -0.37 31.93
C THR A 67 -39.79 -1.87 31.66
N VAL A 68 -38.64 -2.52 31.57
CA VAL A 68 -38.56 -3.98 31.54
C VAL A 68 -38.40 -4.42 32.98
N ASP A 69 -39.28 -5.32 33.40
CA ASP A 69 -39.21 -5.91 34.73
C ASP A 69 -37.98 -6.83 34.76
N LEU A 70 -36.88 -6.35 35.35
CA LEU A 70 -35.62 -7.09 35.44
C LEU A 70 -35.68 -8.19 36.53
N ASP A 71 -36.80 -8.31 37.27
CA ASP A 71 -37.07 -9.42 38.19
C ASP A 71 -37.43 -10.75 37.48
N LEU A 72 -37.07 -10.89 36.20
CA LEU A 72 -37.09 -12.17 35.51
C LEU A 72 -36.13 -13.16 36.19
N PRO A 73 -36.47 -14.46 36.31
CA PRO A 73 -35.82 -15.45 37.18
C PRO A 73 -34.33 -15.79 36.91
N GLY A 74 -33.64 -15.02 36.07
CA GLY A 74 -32.19 -15.12 35.84
C GLY A 74 -31.37 -13.89 36.28
N PHE A 75 -31.98 -12.70 36.40
CA PHE A 75 -31.23 -11.45 36.64
C PHE A 75 -31.22 -10.99 38.11
N SER A 76 -32.04 -11.58 38.96
CA SER A 76 -32.16 -11.18 40.38
C SER A 76 -30.86 -11.31 41.18
N GLN A 77 -30.03 -12.33 40.90
CA GLN A 77 -28.71 -12.47 41.52
C GLN A 77 -27.72 -11.40 41.03
N LEU A 78 -27.78 -11.06 39.73
CA LEU A 78 -26.95 -10.00 39.16
C LEU A 78 -27.32 -8.66 39.79
N LEU A 79 -28.61 -8.32 39.85
CA LEU A 79 -29.13 -7.10 40.47
C LEU A 79 -28.75 -7.00 41.95
N ALA A 80 -28.91 -8.08 42.72
CA ALA A 80 -28.48 -8.11 44.12
C ALA A 80 -26.97 -7.86 44.27
N SER A 81 -26.16 -8.41 43.37
CA SER A 81 -24.70 -8.21 43.39
C SER A 81 -24.27 -6.80 42.99
N ILE A 82 -25.04 -6.13 42.11
CA ILE A 82 -24.83 -4.73 41.73
C ILE A 82 -25.22 -3.82 42.89
N ASP A 83 -26.37 -4.07 43.52
CA ASP A 83 -26.85 -3.32 44.68
C ASP A 83 -25.89 -3.41 45.88
N GLU A 84 -25.23 -4.56 46.07
CA GLU A 84 -24.22 -4.76 47.10
C GLU A 84 -22.92 -3.98 46.80
N ARG A 85 -22.44 -4.04 45.56
CA ARG A 85 -21.19 -3.39 45.12
C ARG A 85 -21.32 -1.87 44.97
N LYS A 86 -22.55 -1.36 44.76
CA LYS A 86 -22.85 0.05 44.45
C LYS A 86 -21.89 0.66 43.40
N PRO A 87 -21.69 -0.01 42.26
CA PRO A 87 -20.83 0.50 41.19
C PRO A 87 -21.39 1.80 40.62
N SER A 88 -20.52 2.64 40.05
CA SER A 88 -20.97 3.84 39.35
C SER A 88 -21.78 3.45 38.09
N PRO A 89 -22.65 4.32 37.58
CA PRO A 89 -23.37 4.07 36.33
C PRO A 89 -22.44 3.72 35.15
N GLU A 90 -21.23 4.30 35.11
CA GLU A 90 -20.24 3.95 34.09
C GLU A 90 -19.74 2.50 34.22
N GLN A 91 -19.52 2.02 35.45
CA GLN A 91 -19.06 0.66 35.70
C GLN A 91 -20.15 -0.39 35.38
N ILE A 92 -21.41 -0.10 35.70
CA ILE A 92 -22.53 -0.98 35.34
C ILE A 92 -22.59 -1.17 33.81
N ARG A 93 -22.41 -0.09 33.05
CA ARG A 93 -22.36 -0.17 31.59
C ARG A 93 -21.22 -1.08 31.12
N ALA A 94 -20.01 -0.88 31.63
CA ALA A 94 -18.84 -1.67 31.28
C ALA A 94 -19.04 -3.17 31.60
N ASP A 95 -19.64 -3.50 32.75
CA ASP A 95 -19.91 -4.88 33.16
C ASP A 95 -20.94 -5.56 32.23
N VAL A 96 -22.02 -4.84 31.84
CA VAL A 96 -23.04 -5.36 30.91
C VAL A 96 -22.46 -5.55 29.51
N GLU A 97 -21.66 -4.61 29.05
CA GLU A 97 -20.98 -4.69 27.76
C GLU A 97 -20.02 -5.87 27.71
N PHE A 98 -19.22 -6.07 28.76
CA PHE A 98 -18.36 -7.24 28.90
C PHE A 98 -19.14 -8.56 28.85
N ALA A 99 -20.27 -8.65 29.56
CA ALA A 99 -21.10 -9.84 29.55
C ALA A 99 -21.71 -10.12 28.17
N TRP A 100 -22.12 -9.08 27.44
CA TRP A 100 -22.64 -9.19 26.08
C TRP A 100 -21.56 -9.71 25.11
N TRP A 101 -20.37 -9.11 25.13
CA TRP A 101 -19.25 -9.55 24.30
C TRP A 101 -18.80 -10.98 24.61
N SER A 102 -18.75 -11.35 25.90
CA SER A 102 -18.42 -12.72 26.31
C SER A 102 -19.44 -13.73 25.79
N SER A 103 -20.74 -13.40 25.86
CA SER A 103 -21.80 -14.28 25.35
C SER A 103 -21.77 -14.41 23.82
N ALA A 104 -21.47 -13.32 23.10
CA ALA A 104 -21.32 -13.34 21.65
C ALA A 104 -20.11 -14.20 21.23
N PHE A 105 -19.01 -14.10 21.98
CA PHE A 105 -17.82 -14.91 21.77
C PHE A 105 -18.08 -16.40 21.99
N ASP A 106 -18.75 -16.76 23.10
CA ASP A 106 -19.13 -18.15 23.38
C ASP A 106 -19.95 -18.76 22.22
N ALA A 107 -20.87 -17.98 21.65
CA ALA A 107 -21.66 -18.41 20.49
C ALA A 107 -20.81 -18.58 19.21
N ILE A 108 -19.82 -17.73 18.98
CA ILE A 108 -18.88 -17.84 17.83
C ILE A 108 -18.01 -19.10 17.99
N VAL A 109 -17.49 -19.33 19.20
CA VAL A 109 -16.67 -20.50 19.53
C VAL A 109 -17.48 -21.80 19.41
N GLU A 110 -18.73 -21.82 19.87
CA GLU A 110 -19.62 -22.97 19.74
C GLU A 110 -19.89 -23.30 18.26
N ALA A 111 -20.03 -22.29 17.41
CA ALA A 111 -20.24 -22.48 15.97
C ALA A 111 -18.98 -22.99 15.23
N SER A 112 -17.79 -22.58 15.67
CA SER A 112 -16.52 -22.92 15.04
C SER A 112 -15.46 -23.33 16.07
N PRO A 113 -15.45 -24.59 16.52
CA PRO A 113 -14.54 -25.07 17.57
C PRO A 113 -13.06 -24.97 17.19
N GLU A 114 -12.73 -24.96 15.90
CA GLU A 114 -11.37 -24.80 15.37
C GLU A 114 -10.74 -23.46 15.80
N LEU A 115 -11.55 -22.44 16.10
CA LEU A 115 -11.11 -21.12 16.59
C LEU A 115 -10.66 -21.13 18.06
N THR A 116 -10.86 -22.22 18.79
CA THR A 116 -10.48 -22.31 20.22
C THR A 116 -9.00 -22.57 20.45
N GLN A 117 -8.27 -22.98 19.41
CA GLN A 117 -6.83 -23.19 19.49
C GLN A 117 -6.11 -21.85 19.37
N TYR A 118 -5.54 -21.37 20.49
CA TYR A 118 -4.73 -20.16 20.50
C TYR A 118 -3.63 -20.23 19.44
N GLY A 119 -3.55 -19.21 18.59
CA GLY A 119 -2.52 -19.08 17.55
C GLY A 119 -2.77 -19.89 16.28
N ALA A 120 -3.88 -20.64 16.16
CA ALA A 120 -4.15 -21.46 14.96
C ALA A 120 -4.23 -20.61 13.68
N ILE A 121 -4.80 -19.41 13.76
CA ILE A 121 -4.89 -18.48 12.63
C ILE A 121 -3.49 -17.92 12.30
N GLY A 122 -2.68 -17.60 13.32
CA GLY A 122 -1.30 -17.15 13.15
C GLY A 122 -0.45 -18.18 12.42
N LEU A 123 -0.49 -19.44 12.87
CA LEU A 123 0.27 -20.53 12.26
C LEU A 123 -0.15 -20.80 10.81
N ALA A 124 -1.47 -20.78 10.53
CA ALA A 124 -1.97 -20.94 9.17
C ALA A 124 -1.49 -19.81 8.25
N LEU A 125 -1.41 -18.59 8.77
CA LEU A 125 -0.92 -17.43 8.04
C LEU A 125 0.57 -17.53 7.70
N GLU A 126 1.39 -17.88 8.67
CA GLU A 126 2.83 -18.06 8.48
C GLU A 126 3.11 -19.17 7.47
N THR A 127 2.39 -20.29 7.61
CA THR A 127 2.45 -21.41 6.66
C THR A 127 2.10 -20.95 5.24
N TYR A 128 1.04 -20.15 5.09
CA TYR A 128 0.65 -19.57 3.81
C TYR A 128 1.75 -18.68 3.21
N LEU A 129 2.32 -17.76 4.01
CA LEU A 129 3.39 -16.87 3.56
C LEU A 129 4.63 -17.64 3.12
N ALA A 130 5.02 -18.68 3.87
CA ALA A 130 6.15 -19.54 3.54
C ALA A 130 5.94 -20.30 2.22
N TYR A 131 4.78 -20.93 2.04
CA TYR A 131 4.46 -21.62 0.78
C TYR A 131 4.34 -20.65 -0.40
N ASP A 132 3.84 -19.44 -0.18
CA ASP A 132 3.75 -18.44 -1.23
C ASP A 132 5.14 -18.00 -1.74
N ALA A 133 6.06 -17.76 -0.82
CA ALA A 133 7.44 -17.43 -1.14
C ALA A 133 8.14 -18.58 -1.88
N ALA A 134 8.03 -19.80 -1.36
CA ALA A 134 8.59 -20.99 -1.98
C ALA A 134 8.04 -21.22 -3.40
N PHE A 135 6.73 -21.02 -3.59
CA PHE A 135 6.09 -21.10 -4.90
C PHE A 135 6.64 -20.05 -5.88
N ALA A 136 6.86 -18.81 -5.42
CA ALA A 136 7.42 -17.76 -6.26
C ALA A 136 8.85 -18.08 -6.73
N ASP A 137 9.70 -18.58 -5.83
CA ASP A 137 11.10 -18.92 -6.10
C ASP A 137 11.25 -20.14 -7.02
N ALA A 138 10.36 -21.13 -6.87
CA ALA A 138 10.35 -22.33 -7.71
C ALA A 138 10.17 -22.05 -9.22
N ARG A 139 9.68 -20.86 -9.60
CA ARG A 139 9.44 -20.49 -11.01
C ARG A 139 10.69 -20.12 -11.79
N ILE A 140 11.80 -19.80 -11.13
CA ILE A 140 13.05 -19.38 -11.80
C ILE A 140 13.62 -20.53 -12.67
N GLY A 141 13.63 -21.75 -12.13
CA GLY A 141 14.17 -22.93 -12.83
C GLY A 141 13.48 -23.23 -14.17
N PRO A 142 12.14 -23.41 -14.18
CA PRO A 142 11.37 -23.58 -15.41
C PRO A 142 11.54 -22.44 -16.41
N LEU A 143 11.59 -21.18 -15.94
CA LEU A 143 11.80 -20.02 -16.82
C LEU A 143 13.18 -20.07 -17.52
N MET A 144 14.24 -20.37 -16.77
CA MET A 144 15.59 -20.48 -17.31
C MET A 144 15.70 -21.64 -18.31
N ARG A 145 14.99 -22.75 -18.06
CA ARG A 145 14.90 -23.88 -18.99
C ARG A 145 14.20 -23.47 -20.29
N ALA A 146 13.04 -22.83 -20.20
CA ALA A 146 12.29 -22.35 -21.36
C ALA A 146 13.12 -21.35 -22.20
N ALA A 147 13.87 -20.45 -21.56
CA ALA A 147 14.79 -19.53 -22.25
C ALA A 147 15.96 -20.25 -22.94
N ALA A 148 16.50 -21.32 -22.35
CA ALA A 148 17.53 -22.14 -22.96
C ALA A 148 17.00 -22.94 -24.16
N GLU A 149 15.81 -23.51 -24.04
CA GLU A 149 15.13 -24.23 -25.12
C GLU A 149 14.80 -23.30 -26.28
N ARG A 150 14.23 -22.11 -26.02
CA ARG A 150 14.00 -21.08 -27.05
C ARG A 150 15.26 -20.75 -27.85
N ARG A 151 16.41 -20.60 -27.17
CA ARG A 151 17.71 -20.36 -27.83
C ARG A 151 18.16 -21.53 -28.70
N ARG A 152 18.11 -22.76 -28.18
CA ARG A 152 18.51 -23.95 -28.93
C ARG A 152 17.63 -24.15 -30.16
N THR A 153 16.31 -24.02 -30.00
CA THR A 153 15.35 -24.12 -31.09
C THR A 153 15.62 -23.04 -32.15
N ALA A 154 15.82 -21.78 -31.75
CA ALA A 154 16.12 -20.71 -32.71
C ALA A 154 17.42 -20.95 -33.49
N ILE A 155 18.49 -21.43 -32.84
CA ILE A 155 19.76 -21.77 -33.49
C ILE A 155 19.59 -22.94 -34.46
N ALA A 156 18.84 -23.97 -34.06
CA ALA A 156 18.60 -25.15 -34.90
C ALA A 156 17.71 -24.83 -36.12
N THR A 157 16.64 -24.06 -35.92
CA THR A 157 15.71 -23.67 -37.00
C THR A 157 16.36 -22.68 -37.97
N TYR A 158 17.19 -21.75 -37.49
CA TYR A 158 17.82 -20.70 -38.29
C TYR A 158 19.35 -20.83 -38.29
N ALA A 159 19.85 -22.02 -38.62
CA ALA A 159 21.27 -22.35 -38.55
C ALA A 159 22.17 -21.43 -39.40
N ASP A 160 21.68 -20.98 -40.56
CA ASP A 160 22.43 -20.07 -41.44
C ASP A 160 22.59 -18.68 -40.81
N HIS A 161 21.49 -18.09 -40.31
CA HIS A 161 21.55 -16.84 -39.54
C HIS A 161 22.44 -16.95 -38.30
N ALA A 162 22.43 -18.09 -37.61
CA ALA A 162 23.29 -18.30 -36.44
C ALA A 162 24.78 -18.33 -36.82
N ARG A 163 25.13 -18.97 -37.93
CA ARG A 163 26.50 -19.02 -38.45
C ARG A 163 26.98 -17.64 -38.90
N ASP A 164 26.15 -16.93 -39.65
CA ASP A 164 26.49 -15.62 -40.19
C ASP A 164 26.59 -14.57 -39.07
N LEU A 165 25.67 -14.59 -38.10
CA LEU A 165 25.74 -13.77 -36.89
C LEU A 165 27.02 -14.05 -36.09
N PHE A 166 27.40 -15.33 -35.95
CA PHE A 166 28.64 -15.69 -35.25
C PHE A 166 29.88 -15.17 -35.99
N ALA A 167 29.92 -15.31 -37.32
CA ALA A 167 31.01 -14.77 -38.14
C ALA A 167 31.11 -13.24 -38.00
N GLU A 168 30.00 -12.53 -38.11
CA GLU A 168 29.93 -11.06 -38.00
C GLU A 168 30.41 -10.56 -36.62
N LEU A 169 30.04 -11.27 -35.54
CA LEU A 169 30.49 -10.96 -34.18
C LEU A 169 31.98 -11.27 -33.96
N MET A 170 32.50 -12.36 -34.52
CA MET A 170 33.89 -12.79 -34.35
C MET A 170 34.88 -11.98 -35.20
N GLU A 171 34.46 -11.57 -36.40
CA GLU A 171 35.29 -10.76 -37.29
C GLU A 171 35.42 -9.30 -36.82
N GLY A 172 34.65 -8.91 -35.80
CA GLY A 172 34.65 -7.54 -35.28
C GLY A 172 34.19 -6.52 -36.32
N ALA A 173 33.43 -6.97 -37.33
CA ALA A 173 32.79 -6.09 -38.28
C ALA A 173 31.83 -5.20 -37.47
N GLY A 174 32.12 -3.90 -37.41
CA GLY A 174 31.42 -2.92 -36.58
C GLY A 174 29.98 -2.63 -37.01
N GLY A 175 29.17 -3.66 -37.29
CA GLY A 175 27.75 -3.56 -37.56
C GLY A 175 27.03 -2.97 -36.35
N SER A 176 26.08 -2.07 -36.61
CA SER A 176 25.26 -1.54 -35.52
C SER A 176 24.35 -2.63 -34.97
N ILE A 177 23.93 -2.53 -33.70
CA ILE A 177 22.98 -3.50 -33.11
C ILE A 177 21.69 -3.62 -33.94
N ARG A 178 21.31 -2.53 -34.62
CA ARG A 178 20.18 -2.49 -35.54
C ARG A 178 20.41 -3.33 -36.79
N ASP A 179 21.61 -3.34 -37.34
CA ASP A 179 21.93 -4.15 -38.52
C ASP A 179 21.91 -5.64 -38.16
N LEU A 180 22.44 -6.01 -36.99
CA LEU A 180 22.38 -7.38 -36.47
C LEU A 180 20.93 -7.85 -36.29
N TRP A 181 20.06 -7.00 -35.73
CA TRP A 181 18.64 -7.32 -35.59
C TRP A 181 17.90 -7.38 -36.94
N LEU A 182 18.27 -6.51 -37.88
CA LEU A 182 17.66 -6.47 -39.21
C LEU A 182 18.05 -7.68 -40.06
N ASN A 183 19.29 -8.15 -39.96
CA ASN A 183 19.82 -9.27 -40.73
C ASN A 183 19.57 -10.63 -40.07
N HIS A 184 19.59 -10.70 -38.73
CA HIS A 184 19.58 -11.95 -37.95
C HIS A 184 18.52 -11.99 -36.85
N GLY A 185 17.42 -11.25 -37.00
CA GLY A 185 16.38 -11.04 -35.99
C GLY A 185 15.90 -12.27 -35.20
N PRO A 186 15.55 -13.41 -35.83
CA PRO A 186 15.08 -14.60 -35.12
C PRO A 186 16.09 -15.17 -34.12
N VAL A 187 17.37 -15.16 -34.48
CA VAL A 187 18.46 -15.65 -33.62
C VAL A 187 18.85 -14.58 -32.59
N ALA A 188 18.94 -13.31 -33.01
CA ALA A 188 19.28 -12.19 -32.15
C ALA A 188 18.30 -12.03 -30.97
N SER A 189 17.00 -12.06 -31.25
CA SER A 189 15.92 -11.99 -30.25
C SER A 189 15.89 -13.20 -29.32
N ALA A 190 16.22 -14.40 -29.81
CA ALA A 190 16.31 -15.58 -28.94
C ALA A 190 17.52 -15.52 -28.00
N LEU A 191 18.66 -15.02 -28.47
CA LEU A 191 19.88 -14.86 -27.66
C LEU A 191 19.78 -13.74 -26.63
N ARG A 192 19.10 -12.64 -26.99
CA ARG A 192 18.84 -11.47 -26.14
C ARG A 192 17.34 -11.16 -26.10
N PRO A 193 16.55 -11.95 -25.34
CA PRO A 193 15.10 -11.81 -25.30
C PRO A 193 14.60 -10.55 -24.59
N VAL A 194 15.45 -9.90 -23.80
CA VAL A 194 15.13 -8.66 -23.07
C VAL A 194 16.16 -7.59 -23.44
N VAL A 195 15.66 -6.42 -23.82
CA VAL A 195 16.46 -5.23 -24.16
C VAL A 195 15.93 -4.06 -23.36
N ILE A 196 16.84 -3.35 -22.67
CA ILE A 196 16.54 -2.12 -21.94
C ILE A 196 17.14 -0.96 -22.74
N ALA A 197 16.32 0.04 -23.07
CA ALA A 197 16.72 1.20 -23.85
C ALA A 197 15.85 2.41 -23.49
N SER A 198 16.39 3.62 -23.59
CA SER A 198 15.56 4.82 -23.52
C SER A 198 14.69 4.96 -24.78
N ALA A 199 13.58 5.70 -24.69
CA ALA A 199 12.66 5.91 -25.81
C ALA A 199 13.37 6.41 -27.08
N GLU A 200 14.36 7.30 -26.92
CA GLU A 200 15.17 7.86 -28.01
C GLU A 200 16.15 6.86 -28.63
N GLN A 201 16.60 5.86 -27.86
CA GLN A 201 17.53 4.83 -28.32
C GLN A 201 16.85 3.76 -29.16
N VAL A 202 15.58 3.45 -28.87
CA VAL A 202 14.80 2.42 -29.58
C VAL A 202 14.89 2.52 -31.11
N PRO A 203 14.63 3.67 -31.76
CA PRO A 203 14.72 3.77 -33.23
C PRO A 203 16.16 3.62 -33.77
N ARG A 204 17.18 3.79 -32.93
CA ARG A 204 18.59 3.57 -33.30
C ARG A 204 19.01 2.12 -33.14
N MET A 205 18.37 1.38 -32.23
CA MET A 205 18.71 0.00 -31.91
C MET A 205 17.88 -1.03 -32.67
N LEU A 206 16.63 -0.71 -33.01
CA LEU A 206 15.69 -1.67 -33.57
C LEU A 206 15.19 -1.28 -34.97
N PRO A 207 15.00 -2.27 -35.86
CA PRO A 207 14.47 -2.02 -37.20
C PRO A 207 13.05 -1.42 -37.14
N PRO A 208 12.62 -0.66 -38.16
CA PRO A 208 11.28 -0.07 -38.23
C PRO A 208 10.22 -1.12 -38.63
N SER A 209 10.27 -2.30 -38.03
CA SER A 209 9.32 -3.40 -38.20
C SER A 209 8.80 -3.85 -36.83
N ARG A 210 7.64 -4.53 -36.81
CA ARG A 210 7.14 -5.15 -35.59
C ARG A 210 8.05 -6.33 -35.22
N CYS A 211 9.01 -6.08 -34.35
CA CYS A 211 10.10 -6.99 -33.98
C CYS A 211 10.12 -7.36 -32.50
N LEU A 212 9.21 -6.77 -31.70
CA LEU A 212 9.06 -7.06 -30.28
C LEU A 212 7.72 -7.76 -30.03
N ASP A 213 7.77 -8.80 -29.20
CA ASP A 213 6.55 -9.47 -28.73
C ASP A 213 5.77 -8.51 -27.81
N ALA A 214 6.46 -7.88 -26.86
CA ALA A 214 5.92 -6.90 -25.93
C ALA A 214 6.91 -5.75 -25.69
N VAL A 215 6.38 -4.57 -25.36
CA VAL A 215 7.15 -3.43 -24.80
C VAL A 215 6.66 -3.11 -23.40
N LEU A 216 7.59 -3.04 -22.46
CA LEU A 216 7.35 -2.57 -21.10
C LEU A 216 7.85 -1.14 -20.99
N ILE A 217 6.95 -0.20 -20.75
CA ILE A 217 7.24 1.22 -20.59
C ILE A 217 7.25 1.53 -19.09
N VAL A 218 8.37 2.04 -18.59
CA VAL A 218 8.59 2.40 -17.18
C VAL A 218 9.22 3.80 -17.13
N GLY A 219 8.84 4.62 -16.14
CA GLY A 219 9.49 5.91 -15.90
C GLY A 219 9.22 6.96 -17.01
N ALA A 220 8.01 6.98 -17.56
CA ALA A 220 7.63 7.83 -18.69
C ALA A 220 6.78 9.05 -18.31
N GLU A 221 6.70 9.37 -17.01
CA GLU A 221 5.81 10.40 -16.43
C GLU A 221 6.09 11.80 -17.01
N SER A 222 7.35 12.07 -17.35
CA SER A 222 7.80 13.34 -17.94
C SER A 222 8.00 13.29 -19.45
N LEU A 223 7.56 12.23 -20.15
CA LEU A 223 7.70 12.11 -21.62
C LEU A 223 6.43 12.51 -22.36
N ALA A 224 6.58 13.04 -23.58
CA ALA A 224 5.46 13.22 -24.49
C ALA A 224 5.10 11.89 -25.18
N PHE A 225 3.81 11.69 -25.46
CA PHE A 225 3.35 10.48 -26.17
C PHE A 225 4.10 10.22 -27.48
N ALA A 226 4.44 11.29 -28.23
CA ALA A 226 5.18 11.22 -29.49
C ALA A 226 6.56 10.55 -29.35
N GLU A 227 7.20 10.68 -28.20
CA GLU A 227 8.52 10.09 -27.92
C GLU A 227 8.45 8.57 -27.76
N LEU A 228 7.29 8.05 -27.33
CA LEU A 228 7.06 6.60 -27.15
C LEU A 228 6.55 5.90 -28.41
N VAL A 229 6.02 6.63 -29.39
CA VAL A 229 5.49 6.07 -30.65
C VAL A 229 6.48 5.12 -31.34
N PRO A 230 7.79 5.43 -31.45
CA PRO A 230 8.76 4.51 -32.06
C PRO A 230 8.86 3.17 -31.33
N ALA A 231 8.72 3.15 -30.00
CA ALA A 231 8.77 1.92 -29.22
C ALA A 231 7.47 1.13 -29.35
N ILE A 232 6.32 1.81 -29.20
CA ILE A 232 4.99 1.21 -29.30
C ILE A 232 4.76 0.58 -30.68
N ALA A 233 5.16 1.26 -31.76
CA ALA A 233 4.96 0.78 -33.13
C ALA A 233 5.71 -0.53 -33.46
N ARG A 234 6.74 -0.88 -32.67
CA ARG A 234 7.56 -2.08 -32.88
C ARG A 234 7.08 -3.30 -32.10
N ALA A 235 6.09 -3.14 -31.22
CA ALA A 235 5.61 -4.21 -30.34
C ALA A 235 4.24 -4.79 -30.76
N GLY A 236 4.01 -6.05 -30.39
CA GLY A 236 2.70 -6.70 -30.44
C GLY A 236 1.82 -6.31 -29.25
N GLN A 237 2.42 -6.22 -28.06
CA GLN A 237 1.76 -5.86 -26.81
C GLN A 237 2.45 -4.68 -26.14
N VAL A 238 1.67 -3.82 -25.47
CA VAL A 238 2.18 -2.67 -24.70
C VAL A 238 1.76 -2.86 -23.25
N VAL A 239 2.73 -2.78 -22.35
CA VAL A 239 2.52 -2.76 -20.90
C VAL A 239 3.12 -1.48 -20.36
N LEU A 240 2.31 -0.68 -19.67
CA LEU A 240 2.73 0.54 -19.01
C LEU A 240 2.77 0.29 -17.50
N VAL A 241 3.93 0.56 -16.89
CA VAL A 241 4.10 0.63 -15.43
C VAL A 241 4.55 2.05 -15.13
N ALA A 242 3.61 2.89 -14.72
CA ALA A 242 3.87 4.30 -14.49
C ALA A 242 2.98 4.85 -13.39
N ASP A 243 3.43 5.94 -12.81
CA ASP A 243 2.63 6.72 -11.88
C ASP A 243 1.80 7.77 -12.65
N VAL A 244 0.50 7.52 -12.75
CA VAL A 244 -0.44 8.40 -13.46
C VAL A 244 -0.64 9.73 -12.70
N ALA A 245 -0.54 9.72 -11.37
CA ALA A 245 -0.83 10.87 -10.54
C ALA A 245 0.31 11.92 -10.58
N SER A 246 1.54 11.48 -10.84
CA SER A 246 2.72 12.35 -11.04
C SER A 246 3.07 12.60 -12.51
N ALA A 247 2.21 12.18 -13.45
CA ALA A 247 2.42 12.40 -14.88
C ALA A 247 2.27 13.89 -15.23
N THR A 248 3.36 14.50 -15.71
CA THR A 248 3.41 15.93 -16.06
C THR A 248 3.27 16.17 -17.55
N ARG A 249 3.44 15.12 -18.36
CA ARG A 249 3.32 15.16 -19.82
C ARG A 249 2.35 14.10 -20.34
N SER A 250 2.10 14.14 -21.65
CA SER A 250 1.00 13.41 -22.27
C SER A 250 1.19 11.90 -22.36
N ALA A 251 2.40 11.34 -22.26
CA ALA A 251 2.63 9.92 -22.50
C ALA A 251 1.79 9.01 -21.59
N VAL A 252 2.00 9.13 -20.28
CA VAL A 252 1.35 8.28 -19.27
C VAL A 252 -0.15 8.55 -19.24
N THR A 253 -0.57 9.80 -19.20
CA THR A 253 -2.00 10.16 -19.15
C THR A 253 -2.77 9.65 -20.37
N THR A 254 -2.17 9.74 -21.57
CA THR A 254 -2.81 9.26 -22.81
C THR A 254 -2.89 7.73 -22.81
N LEU A 255 -1.81 7.04 -22.45
CA LEU A 255 -1.80 5.58 -22.40
C LEU A 255 -2.72 5.03 -21.31
N ALA A 256 -2.76 5.66 -20.13
CA ALA A 256 -3.65 5.28 -19.03
C ALA A 256 -5.14 5.42 -19.41
N ALA A 257 -5.49 6.38 -20.27
CA ALA A 257 -6.85 6.52 -20.78
C ALA A 257 -7.21 5.46 -21.85
N LEU A 258 -6.22 4.86 -22.51
CA LEU A 258 -6.42 3.90 -23.61
C LEU A 258 -6.28 2.44 -23.17
N LEU A 259 -5.49 2.16 -22.13
CA LEU A 259 -5.16 0.81 -21.66
C LEU A 259 -6.01 0.43 -20.45
N PRO A 260 -6.36 -0.86 -20.28
CA PRO A 260 -6.89 -1.37 -19.02
C PRO A 260 -5.91 -1.08 -17.88
N ALA A 261 -6.41 -0.53 -16.78
CA ALA A 261 -5.60 -0.13 -15.64
C ALA A 261 -5.76 -1.08 -14.46
N LEU A 262 -4.65 -1.43 -13.83
CA LEU A 262 -4.58 -2.08 -12.53
C LEU A 262 -3.81 -1.15 -11.60
N SER A 263 -4.43 -0.74 -10.49
CA SER A 263 -3.75 0.08 -9.49
C SER A 263 -2.92 -0.82 -8.57
N LEU A 264 -1.65 -0.47 -8.39
CA LEU A 264 -0.76 -1.14 -7.46
C LEU A 264 -0.69 -0.36 -6.16
N HIS A 265 -0.45 -1.05 -5.04
CA HIS A 265 -0.13 -0.37 -3.80
C HIS A 265 1.22 0.34 -3.91
N ALA A 266 1.31 1.55 -3.35
CA ALA A 266 2.59 2.22 -3.25
C ALA A 266 3.55 1.41 -2.37
N LEU A 267 4.81 1.35 -2.78
CA LEU A 267 5.86 0.79 -1.94
C LEU A 267 6.00 1.65 -0.67
N PRO A 268 6.10 1.03 0.51
CA PRO A 268 6.40 1.77 1.73
C PRO A 268 7.71 2.53 1.60
N GLN A 269 7.71 3.78 2.02
CA GLN A 269 8.91 4.59 2.11
C GLN A 269 8.97 5.20 3.50
N PRO A 270 10.15 5.25 4.16
CA PRO A 270 10.32 5.86 5.47
C PRO A 270 10.29 7.39 5.38
N ARG A 271 9.41 7.96 4.55
CA ARG A 271 9.21 9.40 4.42
C ARG A 271 8.52 9.94 5.67
N ASP A 272 8.72 11.23 5.95
CA ASP A 272 7.90 11.93 6.94
C ASP A 272 6.40 11.71 6.67
N PRO A 273 5.63 11.18 7.65
CA PRO A 273 4.19 10.93 7.49
C PRO A 273 3.40 12.17 7.08
N ARG A 274 3.83 13.37 7.48
CA ARG A 274 3.18 14.63 7.15
C ARG A 274 3.28 14.92 5.65
N VAL A 275 4.42 14.59 5.04
CA VAL A 275 4.63 14.72 3.60
C VAL A 275 3.84 13.66 2.85
N THR A 276 3.85 12.42 3.33
CA THR A 276 3.06 11.32 2.76
C THR A 276 1.56 11.64 2.80
N ARG A 277 1.07 12.28 3.87
CA ARG A 277 -0.31 12.76 3.96
C ARG A 277 -0.63 13.82 2.90
N VAL A 278 0.25 14.81 2.73
CA VAL A 278 0.07 15.83 1.67
C VAL A 278 0.05 15.18 0.29
N LEU A 279 0.91 14.19 0.03
CA LEU A 279 0.91 13.43 -1.23
C LEU A 279 -0.38 12.62 -1.43
N SER A 280 -0.86 11.95 -0.38
CA SER A 280 -2.15 11.23 -0.39
C SER A 280 -3.29 12.19 -0.75
N GLU A 281 -3.39 13.34 -0.08
CA GLU A 281 -4.44 14.35 -0.34
C GLU A 281 -4.32 14.99 -1.73
N LEU A 282 -3.10 15.22 -2.21
CA LEU A 282 -2.84 15.92 -3.46
C LEU A 282 -3.04 15.04 -4.70
N ALA A 283 -2.63 13.77 -4.64
CA ALA A 283 -2.45 12.96 -5.86
C ALA A 283 -2.84 11.47 -5.73
N TYR A 284 -2.55 10.81 -4.61
CA TYR A 284 -2.62 9.34 -4.53
C TYR A 284 -3.86 8.78 -3.82
N GLY A 285 -4.56 9.60 -3.05
CA GLY A 285 -5.63 9.15 -2.16
C GLY A 285 -5.19 7.95 -1.31
N ARG A 286 -6.04 6.92 -1.27
CA ARG A 286 -5.85 5.71 -0.45
C ARG A 286 -4.76 4.76 -0.94
N ALA A 287 -4.17 5.00 -2.12
CA ALA A 287 -3.10 4.16 -2.66
C ALA A 287 -1.76 4.35 -1.93
N LEU A 288 -1.61 5.47 -1.21
CA LEU A 288 -0.43 5.83 -0.42
C LEU A 288 -0.84 6.10 1.02
N LEU A 289 -0.46 5.22 1.94
CA LEU A 289 -0.79 5.37 3.36
C LEU A 289 0.30 6.14 4.13
N PRO A 290 -0.05 7.12 4.98
CA PRO A 290 0.90 7.88 5.80
C PRO A 290 1.31 7.10 7.07
N VAL A 291 1.81 5.88 6.88
CA VAL A 291 2.27 5.01 7.98
C VAL A 291 3.66 5.47 8.45
N PRO A 292 3.86 5.75 9.74
CA PRO A 292 5.18 6.12 10.25
C PRO A 292 6.16 4.95 10.24
N ALA A 293 7.42 5.23 9.95
CA ALA A 293 8.53 4.30 10.12
C ALA A 293 8.86 4.07 11.62
N PRO A 294 9.47 2.94 12.00
CA PRO A 294 9.93 2.68 13.36
C PRO A 294 11.06 3.62 13.78
N GLY A 295 11.23 3.80 15.09
CA GLY A 295 12.26 4.68 15.68
C GLY A 295 11.71 5.72 16.65
N GLU A 296 12.62 6.52 17.23
CA GLU A 296 12.28 7.71 18.03
C GLU A 296 11.65 8.77 17.12
N ASP A 297 10.82 9.64 17.71
CA ASP A 297 10.25 10.85 17.09
C ASP A 297 11.17 11.37 15.98
N VAL A 298 10.76 11.09 14.74
CA VAL A 298 11.58 11.26 13.55
C VAL A 298 12.15 12.69 13.56
N PRO A 299 13.48 12.91 13.57
CA PRO A 299 14.02 14.27 13.44
C PRO A 299 13.43 14.88 12.17
N ASP A 300 12.92 16.12 12.25
CA ASP A 300 12.15 16.82 11.21
C ASP A 300 12.60 16.43 9.78
N ARG A 301 12.00 15.36 9.23
CA ARG A 301 12.24 14.89 7.85
C ARG A 301 11.48 15.78 6.87
N LEU A 302 10.67 16.70 7.38
CA LEU A 302 10.15 17.86 6.70
C LEU A 302 10.74 19.11 7.35
N GLU A 303 11.53 19.87 6.58
CA GLU A 303 12.07 21.17 7.00
C GLU A 303 11.58 22.25 6.04
N VAL A 304 11.00 23.34 6.55
CA VAL A 304 10.68 24.52 5.75
C VAL A 304 11.62 25.65 6.12
N ILE A 305 12.35 26.14 5.13
CA ILE A 305 13.26 27.28 5.25
C ILE A 305 12.58 28.49 4.60
N SER A 306 11.90 29.27 5.43
CA SER A 306 11.29 30.54 5.03
C SER A 306 12.34 31.64 4.98
N ILE A 307 12.42 32.34 3.85
CA ILE A 307 13.42 33.39 3.62
C ILE A 307 12.69 34.71 3.41
N ASP A 308 13.06 35.73 4.20
CA ASP A 308 12.67 37.11 3.91
C ASP A 308 13.52 37.62 2.73
N ALA A 309 13.01 37.40 1.52
CA ALA A 309 13.67 37.79 0.29
C ALA A 309 12.75 38.67 -0.55
N VAL A 310 13.22 39.89 -0.79
CA VAL A 310 12.59 40.83 -1.70
C VAL A 310 13.57 41.16 -2.82
N SER A 311 13.12 41.16 -4.07
CA SER A 311 14.00 41.44 -5.21
C SER A 311 13.30 42.24 -6.31
N SER A 312 14.08 42.89 -7.16
CA SER A 312 13.55 43.52 -8.37
C SER A 312 13.45 42.48 -9.49
N PRO A 313 12.36 42.46 -10.27
CA PRO A 313 12.24 41.59 -11.45
C PRO A 313 13.41 41.76 -12.41
N ALA A 314 13.75 40.69 -13.13
CA ALA A 314 14.76 40.75 -14.18
C ALA A 314 14.29 41.65 -15.33
N ALA A 315 15.23 42.25 -16.07
CA ALA A 315 14.90 43.13 -17.19
C ALA A 315 14.05 42.38 -18.25
N GLY A 316 12.81 42.83 -18.44
CA GLY A 316 11.85 42.21 -19.37
C GLY A 316 10.86 41.23 -18.72
N SER A 317 10.94 40.99 -17.41
CA SER A 317 9.95 40.24 -16.63
C SER A 317 9.25 41.16 -15.63
N ASP A 318 7.96 40.93 -15.41
CA ASP A 318 7.17 41.61 -14.38
C ASP A 318 7.21 40.86 -13.04
N VAL A 319 7.91 39.72 -12.98
CA VAL A 319 7.92 38.79 -11.84
C VAL A 319 9.34 38.50 -11.36
N VAL A 320 9.50 38.32 -10.05
CA VAL A 320 10.74 37.81 -9.45
C VAL A 320 10.74 36.29 -9.50
N GLU A 321 11.43 35.74 -10.49
CA GLU A 321 11.51 34.28 -10.74
C GLU A 321 12.67 33.59 -10.03
N SER A 322 13.63 34.36 -9.50
CA SER A 322 14.77 33.81 -8.76
C SER A 322 15.42 34.89 -7.90
N SER A 323 15.32 34.72 -6.58
CA SER A 323 15.95 35.61 -5.60
C SER A 323 17.38 35.16 -5.27
N ARG A 324 18.30 36.12 -5.10
CA ARG A 324 19.70 35.80 -4.73
C ARG A 324 19.81 35.20 -3.32
N ALA A 325 18.92 35.61 -2.43
CA ALA A 325 18.89 35.13 -1.05
C ALA A 325 18.50 33.65 -0.99
N GLU A 326 17.47 33.25 -1.75
CA GLU A 326 17.04 31.86 -1.86
C GLU A 326 18.11 30.97 -2.51
N VAL A 327 18.68 31.39 -3.66
CA VAL A 327 19.77 30.64 -4.31
C VAL A 327 20.94 30.40 -3.35
N LYS A 328 21.31 31.42 -2.56
CA LYS A 328 22.36 31.30 -1.55
C LYS A 328 21.98 30.30 -0.46
N ALA A 329 20.76 30.39 0.08
CA ALA A 329 20.28 29.51 1.14
C ALA A 329 20.17 28.05 0.70
N VAL A 330 19.66 27.80 -0.52
CA VAL A 330 19.60 26.46 -1.13
C VAL A 330 21.00 25.89 -1.27
N ALA A 331 21.95 26.64 -1.86
CA ALA A 331 23.31 26.16 -2.04
C ALA A 331 24.03 25.87 -0.69
N GLU A 332 23.79 26.71 0.33
CA GLU A 332 24.33 26.48 1.68
C GLU A 332 23.68 25.27 2.37
N HIS A 333 22.38 25.08 2.22
CA HIS A 333 21.66 23.92 2.74
C HIS A 333 22.15 22.63 2.08
N VAL A 334 22.22 22.58 0.75
CA VAL A 334 22.68 21.40 -0.01
C VAL A 334 24.10 21.01 0.38
N VAL A 335 25.03 21.98 0.48
CA VAL A 335 26.41 21.69 0.90
C VAL A 335 26.48 21.17 2.34
N ARG A 336 25.67 21.74 3.24
CA ARG A 336 25.56 21.27 4.63
C ARG A 336 25.02 19.85 4.68
N LEU A 337 23.94 19.57 3.95
CA LEU A 337 23.29 18.27 3.90
C LEU A 337 24.22 17.21 3.32
N ALA A 338 24.86 17.48 2.17
CA ALA A 338 25.82 16.58 1.53
C ALA A 338 27.03 16.27 2.44
N SER A 339 27.43 17.23 3.30
CA SER A 339 28.51 17.02 4.27
C SER A 339 28.06 16.20 5.48
N ALA A 340 26.80 16.35 5.92
CA ALA A 340 26.23 15.62 7.05
C ALA A 340 25.93 14.15 6.71
N VAL A 341 25.46 13.88 5.49
CA VAL A 341 25.03 12.54 5.03
C VAL A 341 25.67 12.17 3.68
N PRO A 342 27.00 11.94 3.63
CA PRO A 342 27.73 11.77 2.36
C PRO A 342 27.42 10.49 1.58
N ARG A 343 26.67 9.55 2.17
CA ARG A 343 26.24 8.31 1.51
C ARG A 343 24.82 8.39 0.95
N ARG A 344 24.11 9.48 1.22
CA ARG A 344 22.71 9.65 0.83
C ARG A 344 22.62 10.52 -0.41
N SER A 345 21.73 10.15 -1.33
CA SER A 345 21.52 10.93 -2.55
C SER A 345 20.64 12.14 -2.27
N ILE A 346 20.97 13.25 -2.94
CA ILE A 346 20.28 14.53 -2.80
C ILE A 346 19.89 14.98 -4.20
N ALA A 347 18.67 15.49 -4.38
CA ALA A 347 18.26 16.21 -5.59
C ALA A 347 17.68 17.58 -5.23
N VAL A 348 17.83 18.55 -6.13
CA VAL A 348 17.18 19.86 -6.01
C VAL A 348 16.14 19.99 -7.11
N VAL A 349 14.91 20.32 -6.73
CA VAL A 349 13.83 20.59 -7.68
C VAL A 349 13.48 22.07 -7.61
N ALA A 350 13.85 22.82 -8.64
CA ALA A 350 13.64 24.25 -8.73
C ALA A 350 12.29 24.59 -9.40
N GLY A 351 11.69 25.71 -9.00
CA GLY A 351 10.41 26.15 -9.54
C GLY A 351 10.40 26.51 -11.03
N ASN A 352 11.55 26.92 -11.58
CA ASN A 352 11.71 27.29 -12.98
C ASN A 352 13.17 27.13 -13.46
N ASP A 353 13.38 27.17 -14.77
CA ASP A 353 14.69 26.91 -15.41
C ASP A 353 15.75 27.96 -15.02
N LEU A 354 15.35 29.23 -14.89
CA LEU A 354 16.26 30.30 -14.47
C LEU A 354 16.77 30.07 -13.04
N HIS A 355 15.90 29.62 -12.14
CA HIS A 355 16.26 29.32 -10.77
C HIS A 355 17.14 28.06 -10.68
N ALA A 356 16.83 27.01 -11.46
CA ALA A 356 17.65 25.80 -11.56
C ALA A 356 19.10 26.13 -11.95
N ALA A 357 19.30 26.85 -13.07
CA ALA A 357 20.63 27.19 -13.56
C ALA A 357 21.44 28.02 -12.53
N ARG A 358 20.79 28.96 -11.84
CA ARG A 358 21.45 29.76 -10.79
C ARG A 358 21.81 28.95 -9.55
N ILE A 359 21.01 27.95 -9.18
CA ILE A 359 21.32 27.03 -8.09
C ILE A 359 22.51 26.15 -8.47
N GLU A 360 22.51 25.57 -9.68
CA GLU A 360 23.62 24.76 -10.19
C GLU A 360 24.95 25.53 -10.11
N ASP A 361 24.98 26.76 -10.64
CA ASP A 361 26.14 27.64 -10.59
C ASP A 361 26.58 27.91 -9.13
N ALA A 362 25.64 28.22 -8.24
CA ALA A 362 25.92 28.54 -6.84
C ALA A 362 26.42 27.34 -6.01
N ILE A 363 26.00 26.12 -6.36
CA ILE A 363 26.53 24.88 -5.78
C ILE A 363 27.92 24.60 -6.34
N ALA A 364 28.10 24.74 -7.66
CA ALA A 364 29.37 24.49 -8.34
C ALA A 364 30.49 25.44 -7.88
N GLU A 365 30.17 26.71 -7.60
CA GLU A 365 31.08 27.69 -7.01
C GLU A 365 31.59 27.28 -5.62
N ARG A 366 30.75 26.61 -4.83
CA ARG A 366 31.11 26.12 -3.48
C ARG A 366 31.85 24.78 -3.54
N SER A 367 31.34 23.84 -4.32
CA SER A 367 31.89 22.49 -4.46
C SER A 367 31.43 21.84 -5.77
N ARG A 368 32.35 21.75 -6.74
CA ARG A 368 32.10 21.04 -8.01
C ARG A 368 31.78 19.55 -7.83
N ARG A 369 32.32 18.91 -6.79
CA ARG A 369 32.01 17.51 -6.50
C ARG A 369 30.53 17.34 -6.16
N ILE A 370 30.02 18.17 -5.24
CA ILE A 370 28.61 18.13 -4.83
C ILE A 370 27.71 18.49 -6.01
N ALA A 371 28.07 19.50 -6.82
CA ALA A 371 27.29 19.86 -8.01
C ALA A 371 27.16 18.71 -9.03
N ASN A 372 28.20 17.87 -9.18
CA ASN A 372 28.14 16.72 -10.09
C ASN A 372 27.31 15.56 -9.51
N ASP A 373 27.29 15.41 -8.18
CA ASP A 373 26.60 14.33 -7.48
C ASP A 373 25.11 14.67 -7.19
N THR A 374 24.75 15.96 -7.19
CA THR A 374 23.40 16.48 -6.91
C THR A 374 22.73 16.96 -8.19
N PRO A 375 21.81 16.19 -8.81
CA PRO A 375 21.03 16.68 -9.93
C PRO A 375 20.13 17.85 -9.51
N VAL A 376 20.14 18.91 -10.31
CA VAL A 376 19.18 20.01 -10.21
C VAL A 376 18.23 19.90 -11.40
N VAL A 377 16.94 19.79 -11.12
CA VAL A 377 15.89 19.67 -12.13
C VAL A 377 14.80 20.70 -11.88
N THR A 378 13.94 20.93 -12.86
CA THR A 378 12.77 21.81 -12.71
C THR A 378 11.51 21.05 -12.35
N LEU A 379 10.58 21.72 -11.67
CA LEU A 379 9.25 21.19 -11.40
C LEU A 379 8.59 20.73 -12.71
N GLY A 380 8.08 19.51 -12.71
CA GLY A 380 7.52 18.85 -13.90
C GLY A 380 8.50 17.92 -14.64
N SER A 381 9.79 17.97 -14.31
CA SER A 381 10.86 17.17 -14.91
C SER A 381 11.59 16.28 -13.90
N ALA A 382 10.99 16.05 -12.72
CA ALA A 382 11.55 15.22 -11.67
C ALA A 382 11.16 13.73 -11.81
N GLY A 383 10.53 13.34 -12.92
CA GLY A 383 10.11 11.97 -13.19
C GLY A 383 11.29 11.00 -13.20
N GLY A 384 11.13 9.85 -12.55
CA GLY A 384 12.14 8.81 -12.44
C GLY A 384 13.30 9.11 -11.46
N LEU A 385 13.29 10.27 -10.80
CA LEU A 385 14.22 10.52 -9.69
C LEU A 385 13.78 9.72 -8.46
N ASP A 386 14.74 9.04 -7.85
CA ASP A 386 14.57 8.31 -6.59
C ASP A 386 15.80 8.57 -5.71
N VAL A 387 15.66 9.53 -4.79
CA VAL A 387 16.74 10.01 -3.92
C VAL A 387 16.35 10.03 -2.46
N ASP A 388 17.32 9.99 -1.54
CA ASP A 388 17.00 10.02 -0.11
C ASP A 388 16.42 11.36 0.33
N HIS A 389 16.97 12.46 -0.21
CA HIS A 389 16.62 13.82 0.18
C HIS A 389 16.28 14.68 -1.04
N VAL A 390 15.12 15.34 -1.02
CA VAL A 390 14.75 16.34 -2.04
C VAL A 390 14.68 17.73 -1.42
N VAL A 391 15.32 18.70 -2.07
CA VAL A 391 15.18 20.12 -1.76
C VAL A 391 14.29 20.76 -2.83
N VAL A 392 13.06 21.14 -2.45
CA VAL A 392 12.13 21.88 -3.31
C VAL A 392 12.41 23.38 -3.15
N ALA A 393 12.99 24.00 -4.16
CA ALA A 393 13.29 25.43 -4.18
C ALA A 393 12.25 26.17 -5.04
N VAL A 394 11.37 26.93 -4.41
CA VAL A 394 10.20 27.54 -5.07
C VAL A 394 10.64 28.59 -6.10
N GLY A 395 11.67 29.37 -5.80
CA GLY A 395 12.31 30.34 -6.69
C GLY A 395 11.59 31.69 -6.82
N TYR A 396 10.29 31.75 -6.50
CA TYR A 396 9.48 32.96 -6.59
C TYR A 396 9.48 33.75 -5.29
N ALA A 397 9.51 35.08 -5.40
CA ALA A 397 9.52 35.98 -4.24
C ALA A 397 8.68 37.25 -4.51
N PRO A 398 8.27 37.99 -3.45
CA PRO A 398 7.64 39.29 -3.59
C PRO A 398 8.58 40.34 -4.23
N ASP A 399 8.01 41.27 -4.98
CA ASP A 399 8.77 42.40 -5.53
C ASP A 399 9.10 43.46 -4.46
N THR A 400 9.98 44.42 -4.77
CA THR A 400 10.34 45.53 -3.86
C THR A 400 9.18 46.43 -3.42
N ARG A 401 8.00 46.27 -4.02
CA ARG A 401 6.77 46.99 -3.67
C ARG A 401 5.81 46.10 -2.85
N GLY A 402 6.20 44.87 -2.52
CA GLY A 402 5.37 43.89 -1.83
C GLY A 402 4.30 43.24 -2.74
N SER A 403 4.43 43.37 -4.06
CA SER A 403 3.54 42.71 -5.01
C SER A 403 3.93 41.25 -5.16
N LEU A 404 2.93 40.37 -5.03
CA LEU A 404 3.10 38.94 -5.27
C LEU A 404 3.29 38.64 -6.77
N PRO A 405 3.99 37.55 -7.11
CA PRO A 405 4.04 37.04 -8.47
C PRO A 405 2.62 36.71 -8.97
N ALA A 406 2.30 37.02 -10.23
CA ALA A 406 0.96 36.71 -10.75
C ALA A 406 0.71 35.19 -10.92
N SER A 407 1.77 34.40 -11.07
CA SER A 407 1.76 32.96 -11.26
C SER A 407 3.09 32.36 -10.82
N LEU A 408 3.06 31.13 -10.29
CA LEU A 408 4.23 30.34 -9.86
C LEU A 408 4.67 29.34 -10.95
N GLY A 409 4.54 29.73 -12.21
CA GLY A 409 4.90 28.88 -13.35
C GLY A 409 4.02 27.63 -13.42
N ILE A 410 4.64 26.46 -13.51
CA ILE A 410 3.93 25.18 -13.63
C ILE A 410 3.02 24.90 -12.43
N LEU A 411 3.38 25.37 -11.22
CA LEU A 411 2.56 25.18 -10.02
C LEU A 411 1.20 25.86 -10.10
N SER A 412 1.06 26.96 -10.84
CA SER A 412 -0.22 27.66 -11.02
C SER A 412 -1.04 27.14 -12.20
N SER A 413 -0.50 26.20 -12.97
CA SER A 413 -1.15 25.60 -14.14
C SER A 413 -1.96 24.34 -13.79
N HIS A 414 -2.80 23.87 -14.72
CA HIS A 414 -3.59 22.64 -14.57
C HIS A 414 -2.78 21.37 -14.23
N GLY A 415 -1.50 21.30 -14.61
CA GLY A 415 -0.61 20.17 -14.27
C GLY A 415 0.22 20.39 -13.00
N GLY A 416 -0.05 21.46 -12.25
CA GLY A 416 0.76 21.88 -11.12
C GLY A 416 0.74 20.89 -9.96
N SER A 417 -0.40 20.27 -9.67
CA SER A 417 -0.50 19.22 -8.63
C SER A 417 0.36 18.01 -8.96
N ALA A 418 0.33 17.55 -10.21
CA ALA A 418 1.17 16.43 -10.66
C ALA A 418 2.66 16.79 -10.62
N ALA A 419 3.03 18.02 -11.00
CA ALA A 419 4.42 18.49 -10.93
C ALA A 419 4.96 18.56 -9.49
N LEU A 420 4.13 19.01 -8.55
CA LEU A 420 4.48 19.00 -7.13
C LEU A 420 4.54 17.57 -6.57
N ALA A 421 3.55 16.73 -6.88
CA ALA A 421 3.53 15.34 -6.46
C ALA A 421 4.78 14.60 -6.96
N GLN A 422 5.15 14.79 -8.23
CA GLN A 422 6.36 14.23 -8.82
C GLN A 422 7.63 14.64 -8.07
N ALA A 423 7.76 15.92 -7.73
CA ALA A 423 8.93 16.44 -7.02
C ALA A 423 9.05 15.84 -5.60
N VAL A 424 7.92 15.75 -4.89
CA VAL A 424 7.88 15.28 -3.51
C VAL A 424 7.98 13.74 -3.43
N ALA A 425 7.40 13.03 -4.39
CA ALA A 425 7.44 11.57 -4.49
C ALA A 425 8.85 11.03 -4.79
N ALA A 426 9.73 11.85 -5.36
CA ALA A 426 11.14 11.49 -5.59
C ALA A 426 11.97 11.31 -4.30
N ALA A 427 11.47 11.79 -3.14
CA ALA A 427 12.18 11.71 -1.87
C ALA A 427 11.85 10.44 -1.07
N ARG A 428 12.81 9.56 -0.79
CA ARG A 428 12.58 8.38 0.06
C ARG A 428 12.47 8.69 1.55
N GLU A 429 13.26 9.66 2.04
CA GLU A 429 13.36 9.93 3.47
C GLU A 429 12.89 11.34 3.84
N SER A 430 13.50 12.39 3.26
CA SER A 430 13.25 13.77 3.71
C SER A 430 12.98 14.74 2.56
N VAL A 431 12.17 15.75 2.86
CA VAL A 431 11.83 16.84 1.97
C VAL A 431 12.12 18.15 2.67
N THR A 432 12.93 19.00 2.04
CA THR A 432 13.17 20.37 2.49
C THR A 432 12.52 21.33 1.51
N VAL A 433 11.66 22.22 1.99
CA VAL A 433 11.06 23.28 1.17
C VAL A 433 11.77 24.59 1.47
N VAL A 434 12.32 25.23 0.44
CA VAL A 434 12.88 26.57 0.55
C VAL A 434 11.96 27.52 -0.21
N THR A 435 11.43 28.52 0.49
CA THR A 435 10.44 29.45 -0.05
C THR A 435 10.66 30.86 0.47
N ALA A 436 10.45 31.86 -0.39
CA ALA A 436 10.37 33.26 -0.03
C ALA A 436 8.92 33.77 0.13
N LEU A 437 7.94 32.87 0.05
CA LEU A 437 6.52 33.15 0.15
C LEU A 437 5.95 32.58 1.45
N GLU A 438 5.12 33.37 2.13
CA GLU A 438 4.41 32.97 3.33
C GLU A 438 3.13 32.15 3.03
N PRO A 439 2.62 31.34 3.98
CA PRO A 439 1.42 30.52 3.76
C PRO A 439 0.17 31.32 3.36
N HIS A 440 0.03 32.54 3.87
CA HIS A 440 -1.09 33.42 3.56
C HIS A 440 -1.00 33.98 2.12
N GLU A 441 0.21 34.22 1.63
CA GLU A 441 0.49 34.63 0.24
C GLU A 441 0.23 33.48 -0.74
N LEU A 442 0.65 32.26 -0.39
CA LEU A 442 0.33 31.05 -1.17
C LEU A 442 -1.18 30.82 -1.27
N THR A 443 -1.95 31.18 -0.22
CA THR A 443 -3.41 31.12 -0.25
C THR A 443 -4.01 32.10 -1.25
N ALA A 444 -3.50 33.34 -1.29
CA ALA A 444 -3.93 34.33 -2.28
C ALA A 444 -3.62 33.89 -3.72
N LEU A 445 -2.44 33.29 -3.94
CA LEU A 445 -2.02 32.78 -5.25
C LEU A 445 -2.83 31.57 -5.71
N ALA A 446 -3.22 30.69 -4.78
CA ALA A 446 -4.10 29.56 -5.06
C ALA A 446 -5.48 30.02 -5.53
N ALA A 447 -6.02 31.11 -4.97
CA ALA A 447 -7.34 31.62 -5.35
C ALA A 447 -7.42 32.13 -6.79
N SER A 448 -6.29 32.54 -7.37
CA SER A 448 -6.19 33.02 -8.76
C SER A 448 -5.69 31.98 -9.76
N ALA A 449 -5.40 30.75 -9.33
CA ALA A 449 -4.78 29.71 -10.15
C ALA A 449 -5.80 28.83 -10.88
N ASP A 450 -5.33 28.12 -11.92
CA ASP A 450 -6.17 27.22 -12.70
C ASP A 450 -6.62 25.99 -11.87
N PRO A 451 -7.80 25.39 -12.14
CA PRO A 451 -8.18 24.12 -11.52
C PRO A 451 -7.10 23.05 -11.71
N GLY A 452 -6.72 22.33 -10.64
CA GLY A 452 -5.60 21.37 -10.70
C GLY A 452 -4.21 21.96 -10.44
N HIS A 453 -4.14 23.21 -9.98
CA HIS A 453 -2.89 23.85 -9.57
C HIS A 453 -2.25 23.19 -8.33
N GLY A 454 -0.91 23.21 -8.28
CA GLY A 454 -0.11 22.69 -7.16
C GLY A 454 0.11 23.68 -6.01
N VAL A 455 -0.27 24.96 -6.16
CA VAL A 455 -0.04 25.99 -5.12
C VAL A 455 -0.68 25.63 -3.77
N GLY A 456 -1.88 25.04 -3.79
CA GLY A 456 -2.56 24.56 -2.57
C GLY A 456 -1.79 23.44 -1.88
N GLY A 457 -1.28 22.47 -2.65
CA GLY A 457 -0.43 21.40 -2.12
C GLY A 457 0.88 21.92 -1.53
N LEU A 458 1.51 22.93 -2.17
CA LEU A 458 2.72 23.56 -1.65
C LEU A 458 2.43 24.25 -0.31
N ARG A 459 1.30 24.96 -0.21
CA ARG A 459 0.85 25.57 1.05
C ARG A 459 0.64 24.50 2.13
N GLU A 460 -0.06 23.41 1.84
CA GLU A 460 -0.26 22.34 2.82
C GLU A 460 1.05 21.68 3.25
N LEU A 461 2.03 21.56 2.34
CA LEU A 461 3.37 21.07 2.67
C LEU A 461 4.13 22.02 3.61
N VAL A 462 4.02 23.33 3.39
CA VAL A 462 4.62 24.34 4.28
C VAL A 462 3.95 24.31 5.66
N LEU A 463 2.62 24.29 5.71
CA LEU A 463 1.86 24.24 6.96
C LEU A 463 2.00 22.90 7.70
N ALA A 464 2.36 21.84 6.99
CA ALA A 464 2.52 20.51 7.57
C ALA A 464 3.63 20.47 8.63
N GLN A 465 4.69 21.27 8.51
CA GLN A 465 5.77 21.31 9.51
C GLN A 465 5.26 21.73 10.91
N GLU A 466 4.24 22.59 10.97
CA GLU A 466 3.67 23.07 12.24
C GLU A 466 2.81 21.99 12.95
N ARG A 467 2.43 20.93 12.23
CA ARG A 467 1.63 19.82 12.77
C ARG A 467 2.56 18.73 13.32
N PRO A 468 2.14 18.01 14.39
CA PRO A 468 2.93 16.89 14.89
C PRO A 468 3.00 15.77 13.83
N ALA A 469 4.18 15.15 13.72
CA ALA A 469 4.43 14.08 12.74
C ALA A 469 3.69 12.78 13.04
N VAL A 470 3.18 12.61 14.26
CA VAL A 470 2.26 11.53 14.65
C VAL A 470 1.22 12.15 15.56
N ALA A 471 -0.06 11.87 15.35
CA ALA A 471 -1.12 12.36 16.22
C ALA A 471 -0.91 11.84 17.67
N PRO A 472 -1.18 12.64 18.72
CA PRO A 472 -1.08 12.16 20.09
C PRO A 472 -2.07 11.02 20.35
N GLU A 473 -1.69 10.07 21.21
CA GLU A 473 -2.60 9.01 21.64
C GLU A 473 -3.83 9.60 22.34
N ARG A 474 -5.02 9.03 22.08
CA ARG A 474 -6.26 9.47 22.72
C ARG A 474 -6.18 9.19 24.22
N PRO A 475 -6.67 10.10 25.10
CA PRO A 475 -6.66 9.88 26.54
C PRO A 475 -7.47 8.66 27.00
N ARG A 476 -8.46 8.24 26.20
CA ARG A 476 -9.26 7.04 26.44
C ARG A 476 -9.34 6.22 25.14
N PRO A 477 -9.19 4.88 25.22
CA PRO A 477 -9.30 4.00 24.06
C PRO A 477 -10.74 4.03 23.52
N GLY A 478 -10.88 3.99 22.19
CA GLY A 478 -12.17 3.80 21.55
C GLY A 478 -12.61 2.34 21.61
N PRO A 479 -13.87 2.03 21.21
CA PRO A 479 -14.38 0.65 21.19
C PRO A 479 -13.50 -0.34 20.42
N SER A 480 -12.97 0.09 19.27
CA SER A 480 -12.07 -0.74 18.45
C SER A 480 -10.68 -0.98 19.07
N ASP A 481 -10.33 -0.23 20.13
CA ASP A 481 -9.02 -0.33 20.80
C ASP A 481 -9.10 -1.13 22.10
N TRP A 482 -10.28 -1.48 22.61
CA TRP A 482 -10.44 -2.03 23.97
C TRP A 482 -9.69 -3.33 24.21
N LEU A 483 -9.68 -4.21 23.21
CA LEU A 483 -8.96 -5.47 23.28
C LEU A 483 -7.45 -5.24 23.43
N LEU A 484 -6.88 -4.40 22.55
CA LEU A 484 -5.47 -4.03 22.60
C LEU A 484 -5.15 -3.17 23.83
N ALA A 485 -6.12 -2.42 24.37
CA ALA A 485 -5.93 -1.62 25.57
C ALA A 485 -5.64 -2.49 26.80
N ASP A 486 -6.17 -3.73 26.87
CA ASP A 486 -5.81 -4.67 27.94
C ASP A 486 -4.34 -5.09 27.86
N VAL A 487 -3.91 -5.53 26.68
CA VAL A 487 -2.53 -5.91 26.39
C VAL A 487 -1.57 -4.72 26.62
N ALA A 488 -1.93 -3.54 26.13
CA ALA A 488 -1.15 -2.32 26.31
C ALA A 488 -0.97 -1.96 27.78
N ARG A 489 -2.01 -2.14 28.61
CA ARG A 489 -1.93 -1.89 30.06
C ARG A 489 -0.96 -2.83 30.76
N ARG A 490 -0.97 -4.12 30.39
CA ARG A 490 -0.04 -5.14 30.92
C ARG A 490 1.41 -4.80 30.58
N LEU A 491 1.68 -4.54 29.31
CA LEU A 491 3.01 -4.15 28.82
C LEU A 491 3.51 -2.85 29.48
N ARG A 492 2.64 -1.84 29.65
CA ARG A 492 2.97 -0.59 30.36
C ARG A 492 3.29 -0.82 31.84
N ALA A 493 2.57 -1.72 32.51
CA ALA A 493 2.84 -2.06 33.92
C ALA A 493 4.25 -2.66 34.10
N GLU A 494 4.77 -3.32 33.08
CA GLU A 494 6.12 -3.88 33.06
C GLU A 494 7.22 -2.91 32.57
N GLY A 495 6.85 -1.68 32.20
CA GLY A 495 7.76 -0.62 31.78
C GLY A 495 8.04 -0.54 30.27
N TYR A 496 7.30 -1.26 29.42
CA TYR A 496 7.42 -1.10 27.97
C TYR A 496 6.74 0.20 27.49
N ALA A 497 7.31 0.81 26.44
CA ALA A 497 6.68 1.95 25.77
C ALA A 497 5.62 1.44 24.79
N VAL A 498 4.35 1.77 25.03
CA VAL A 498 3.24 1.32 24.18
C VAL A 498 2.41 2.50 23.74
N ARG A 499 2.07 2.55 22.44
CA ARG A 499 1.10 3.49 21.88
C ARG A 499 0.03 2.75 21.10
N LEU A 500 -1.22 3.09 21.36
CA LEU A 500 -2.36 2.69 20.54
C LEU A 500 -2.58 3.69 19.41
N ARG A 501 -3.07 3.22 18.26
CA ARG A 501 -3.37 4.03 17.07
C ARG A 501 -2.21 4.93 16.67
N TYR A 502 -1.05 4.32 16.42
CA TYR A 502 0.17 5.04 16.04
C TYR A 502 0.17 5.40 14.56
N GLY A 503 0.01 6.70 14.26
CA GLY A 503 -0.04 7.22 12.89
C GLY A 503 -1.15 8.24 12.72
N PHE A 504 -1.85 8.18 11.58
CA PHE A 504 -2.90 9.11 11.23
C PHE A 504 -4.19 8.41 10.82
N GLY A 505 -5.30 8.88 11.37
CA GLY A 505 -6.65 8.48 10.97
C GLY A 505 -6.88 6.97 11.07
N VAL A 506 -7.63 6.46 10.11
CA VAL A 506 -8.04 5.05 10.00
C VAL A 506 -6.93 4.09 9.57
N ASP A 507 -5.76 4.60 9.17
CA ASP A 507 -4.59 3.81 8.77
C ASP A 507 -3.51 3.76 9.86
N ALA A 508 -3.82 4.30 11.04
CA ALA A 508 -2.90 4.25 12.15
C ALA A 508 -2.66 2.79 12.56
N ILE A 509 -1.41 2.44 12.82
CA ILE A 509 -1.03 1.11 13.30
C ILE A 509 -1.79 0.85 14.61
N PRO A 510 -2.53 -0.28 14.74
CA PRO A 510 -3.36 -0.55 15.90
C PRO A 510 -2.63 -0.36 17.23
N MET A 511 -1.43 -0.94 17.33
CA MET A 511 -0.55 -0.78 18.48
C MET A 511 0.91 -0.88 18.06
N VAL A 512 1.76 -0.05 18.67
CA VAL A 512 3.21 -0.14 18.54
C VAL A 512 3.87 -0.25 19.91
N VAL A 513 4.96 -1.01 19.96
CA VAL A 513 5.68 -1.31 21.19
C VAL A 513 7.17 -1.09 21.01
N GLY A 514 7.77 -0.42 21.99
CA GLY A 514 9.19 -0.19 22.12
C GLY A 514 9.74 -0.85 23.38
N ASP A 515 11.04 -1.15 23.36
CA ASP A 515 11.75 -1.72 24.51
C ASP A 515 11.76 -0.76 25.72
N LYS A 516 11.91 -1.32 26.93
CA LYS A 516 11.87 -0.60 28.23
C LYS A 516 12.90 0.52 28.33
N HIS A 517 14.01 0.39 27.59
CA HIS A 517 15.11 1.35 27.58
C HIS A 517 15.29 2.05 26.23
N ALA A 518 14.54 1.64 25.20
CA ALA A 518 14.60 2.26 23.89
C ALA A 518 13.78 3.56 23.87
N ARG A 519 14.28 4.55 23.12
CA ARG A 519 13.59 5.84 22.93
C ARG A 519 12.53 5.81 21.81
N GLY A 520 12.31 4.66 21.17
CA GLY A 520 11.43 4.53 20.02
C GLY A 520 10.72 3.19 19.97
N TYR A 521 9.81 3.06 19.02
CA TYR A 521 9.02 1.84 18.79
C TYR A 521 9.67 0.98 17.72
N THR A 522 9.65 -0.34 17.92
CA THR A 522 10.29 -1.32 17.02
C THR A 522 9.31 -2.39 16.54
N VAL A 523 8.29 -2.69 17.36
CA VAL A 523 7.27 -3.70 17.03
C VAL A 523 5.98 -2.99 16.65
N ALA A 524 5.41 -3.41 15.51
CA ALA A 524 4.07 -3.04 15.08
C ALA A 524 3.16 -4.25 15.25
N VAL A 525 2.01 -4.03 15.89
CA VAL A 525 0.99 -5.06 16.04
C VAL A 525 -0.11 -4.80 15.04
N ILE A 526 -0.41 -5.82 14.25
CA ILE A 526 -1.56 -5.85 13.35
C ILE A 526 -2.65 -6.73 13.96
N THR A 527 -3.89 -6.47 13.60
CA THR A 527 -5.05 -7.26 14.01
C THR A 527 -5.86 -7.69 12.79
N ASP A 528 -6.91 -8.48 13.01
CA ASP A 528 -7.96 -8.79 12.03
C ASP A 528 -8.87 -7.59 11.70
N GLU A 529 -8.56 -6.38 12.19
CA GLU A 529 -9.33 -5.20 11.84
C GLU A 529 -9.32 -4.97 10.32
N ASN A 530 -10.47 -4.57 9.78
CA ASN A 530 -10.53 -4.30 8.36
C ASN A 530 -9.76 -3.02 8.06
N THR A 531 -8.61 -3.15 7.40
CA THR A 531 -7.90 -1.96 6.91
C THR A 531 -8.74 -1.24 5.88
N SER A 532 -8.79 0.08 6.00
CA SER A 532 -9.61 0.95 5.16
C SER A 532 -9.16 1.00 3.69
N SER A 533 -8.01 0.41 3.34
CA SER A 533 -7.58 0.20 1.95
C SER A 533 -8.28 -0.96 1.22
N GLY A 534 -9.10 -1.78 1.90
CA GLY A 534 -9.95 -2.82 1.29
C GLY A 534 -9.20 -3.80 0.36
N PRO A 535 -8.77 -4.98 0.82
CA PRO A 535 -8.00 -5.89 -0.03
C PRO A 535 -8.85 -6.45 -1.19
N ALA A 536 -8.26 -6.56 -2.38
CA ALA A 536 -8.89 -7.23 -3.52
C ALA A 536 -8.90 -8.76 -3.35
N THR A 537 -7.92 -9.34 -2.63
CA THR A 537 -7.80 -10.78 -2.37
C THR A 537 -7.24 -11.05 -0.96
N LEU A 538 -7.43 -12.27 -0.43
CA LEU A 538 -6.78 -12.72 0.83
C LEU A 538 -5.26 -12.59 0.75
N ARG A 539 -4.68 -12.94 -0.41
CA ARG A 539 -3.25 -12.79 -0.69
C ARG A 539 -2.81 -11.34 -0.53
N ASP A 540 -3.57 -10.39 -1.07
CA ASP A 540 -3.25 -8.97 -0.95
C ASP A 540 -3.35 -8.50 0.50
N ARG A 541 -4.43 -8.88 1.22
CA ARG A 541 -4.62 -8.51 2.63
C ARG A 541 -3.43 -8.92 3.49
N VAL A 542 -3.08 -10.20 3.40
CA VAL A 542 -2.08 -10.84 4.22
C VAL A 542 -0.69 -10.36 3.83
N ARG A 543 -0.34 -10.45 2.55
CA ARG A 543 1.02 -10.18 2.12
C ARG A 543 1.36 -8.70 2.19
N TRP A 544 0.43 -7.83 1.78
CA TRP A 544 0.73 -6.41 1.68
C TRP A 544 0.89 -5.76 3.06
N GLN A 545 0.02 -6.01 4.03
CA GLN A 545 0.11 -5.37 5.35
C GLN A 545 1.42 -5.72 6.07
N TYR A 546 1.81 -7.01 6.05
CA TYR A 546 3.09 -7.47 6.60
C TYR A 546 4.27 -6.88 5.85
N MET A 547 4.34 -7.12 4.53
CA MET A 547 5.46 -6.62 3.71
C MET A 547 5.59 -5.10 3.80
N HIS A 548 4.47 -4.38 3.90
CA HIS A 548 4.46 -2.93 3.97
C HIS A 548 5.15 -2.43 5.25
N LEU A 549 4.75 -2.97 6.40
CA LEU A 549 5.33 -2.59 7.70
C LEU A 549 6.77 -3.11 7.85
N GLU A 550 7.05 -4.33 7.43
CA GLU A 550 8.40 -4.91 7.47
C GLU A 550 9.38 -4.14 6.59
N ALA A 551 8.96 -3.71 5.39
CA ALA A 551 9.82 -2.91 4.52
C ALA A 551 10.05 -1.47 5.04
N LEU A 552 9.17 -0.94 5.92
CA LEU A 552 9.48 0.27 6.69
C LEU A 552 10.49 0.00 7.83
N GLY A 553 10.72 -1.26 8.18
CA GLY A 553 11.64 -1.73 9.22
C GLY A 553 10.94 -2.17 10.51
N TRP A 554 9.61 -2.25 10.53
CA TRP A 554 8.89 -2.75 11.70
C TRP A 554 9.08 -4.24 11.85
N ARG A 555 9.18 -4.71 13.09
CA ARG A 555 8.91 -6.12 13.41
C ARG A 555 7.41 -6.28 13.58
N VAL A 556 6.78 -7.08 12.73
CA VAL A 556 5.31 -7.22 12.71
C VAL A 556 4.90 -8.42 13.56
N VAL A 557 3.92 -8.23 14.43
CA VAL A 557 3.26 -9.30 15.20
C VAL A 557 1.78 -9.25 14.89
N ALA A 558 1.19 -10.36 14.45
CA ALA A 558 -0.27 -10.46 14.41
C ALA A 558 -0.81 -10.86 15.76
N LEU A 559 -1.77 -10.07 16.23
CA LEU A 559 -2.64 -10.43 17.32
C LEU A 559 -4.07 -10.52 16.79
N TRP A 560 -4.57 -11.74 16.67
CA TRP A 560 -5.94 -11.97 16.26
C TRP A 560 -6.91 -11.69 17.41
N THR A 561 -8.07 -11.12 17.09
CA THR A 561 -9.06 -10.75 18.12
C THR A 561 -9.39 -11.93 19.06
N ILE A 562 -9.50 -13.13 18.50
CA ILE A 562 -9.80 -14.36 19.25
C ILE A 562 -8.67 -14.72 20.20
N ASP A 563 -7.42 -14.66 19.75
CA ASP A 563 -6.26 -15.02 20.57
C ASP A 563 -6.10 -14.08 21.76
N VAL A 564 -6.23 -12.76 21.53
CA VAL A 564 -6.12 -11.76 22.61
C VAL A 564 -7.27 -11.89 23.61
N PHE A 565 -8.46 -12.27 23.15
CA PHE A 565 -9.60 -12.49 24.03
C PHE A 565 -9.42 -13.74 24.90
N MET A 566 -8.93 -14.84 24.32
CA MET A 566 -8.71 -16.11 25.01
C MET A 566 -7.58 -16.05 26.04
N ASP A 567 -6.42 -15.51 25.65
CA ASP A 567 -5.27 -15.37 26.53
C ASP A 567 -4.51 -14.05 26.26
N PRO A 568 -4.93 -12.93 26.89
CA PRO A 568 -4.24 -11.65 26.75
C PRO A 568 -2.82 -11.66 27.34
N GLU A 569 -2.48 -12.60 28.21
CA GLU A 569 -1.12 -12.71 28.76
C GLU A 569 -0.18 -13.43 27.79
N ALA A 570 -0.64 -14.48 27.11
CA ALA A 570 0.09 -15.08 26.00
C ALA A 570 0.32 -14.07 24.87
N ALA A 571 -0.70 -13.27 24.52
CA ALA A 571 -0.57 -12.22 23.52
C ALA A 571 0.46 -11.14 23.92
N ALA A 572 0.48 -10.76 25.19
CA ALA A 572 1.53 -9.88 25.72
C ALA A 572 2.92 -10.55 25.67
N ALA A 573 3.00 -11.85 25.94
CA ALA A 573 4.24 -12.62 25.84
C ALA A 573 4.80 -12.66 24.42
N ASP A 574 3.95 -12.87 23.41
CA ASP A 574 4.34 -12.84 21.99
C ASP A 574 4.99 -11.49 21.62
N ILE A 575 4.39 -10.38 22.06
CA ILE A 575 4.97 -9.06 21.86
C ILE A 575 6.31 -8.91 22.60
N ARG A 576 6.41 -9.40 23.85
CA ARG A 576 7.67 -9.31 24.62
C ARG A 576 8.81 -10.04 23.91
N ARG A 577 8.56 -11.25 23.42
CA ARG A 577 9.52 -12.03 22.63
C ARG A 577 9.91 -11.30 21.34
N ALA A 578 8.91 -10.78 20.63
CA ALA A 578 9.15 -9.96 19.47
C ALA A 578 9.99 -8.73 19.81
N VAL A 579 9.76 -8.01 20.92
CA VAL A 579 10.60 -6.86 21.32
C VAL A 579 12.03 -7.30 21.63
N ALA A 580 12.23 -8.43 22.33
CA ALA A 580 13.54 -9.01 22.65
C ALA A 580 14.33 -9.43 21.39
N GLY A 581 13.64 -9.63 20.27
CA GLY A 581 14.24 -10.03 19.00
C GLY A 581 14.41 -11.53 18.85
N GLU A 582 13.72 -12.31 19.68
CA GLU A 582 13.63 -13.77 19.55
C GLU A 582 12.83 -14.09 18.27
N THR A 583 13.36 -15.01 17.46
CA THR A 583 12.75 -15.46 16.21
C THR A 583 11.76 -16.59 16.47
N HIS A 584 10.71 -16.71 15.65
CA HIS A 584 9.70 -17.78 15.75
C HIS A 584 10.31 -19.21 15.76
N GLU A 585 11.45 -19.42 15.11
CA GLU A 585 12.19 -20.70 15.13
C GLU A 585 12.68 -21.10 16.55
N GLU A 586 13.02 -20.11 17.39
CA GLU A 586 13.40 -20.36 18.79
C GLU A 586 12.15 -20.64 19.66
N VAL A 587 11.00 -20.08 19.25
CA VAL A 587 9.69 -20.25 19.90
C VAL A 587 9.09 -21.62 19.62
N GLU A 588 9.21 -22.16 18.40
CA GLU A 588 8.78 -23.54 18.12
C GLU A 588 9.61 -24.56 18.91
N ALA A 589 10.90 -24.30 19.12
CA ALA A 589 11.75 -25.16 19.93
C ALA A 589 11.34 -25.13 21.42
N GLU A 590 11.10 -23.95 21.99
CA GLU A 590 10.64 -23.83 23.38
C GLU A 590 9.20 -24.29 23.59
N GLN A 591 8.28 -24.03 22.65
CA GLN A 591 6.89 -24.48 22.74
C GLN A 591 6.76 -25.99 22.51
N ALA A 592 7.55 -26.58 21.61
CA ALA A 592 7.64 -28.02 21.47
C ALA A 592 8.23 -28.66 22.73
N GLU A 593 9.25 -28.05 23.36
CA GLU A 593 9.78 -28.50 24.65
C GLU A 593 8.75 -28.34 25.79
N ALA A 594 8.02 -27.23 25.85
CA ALA A 594 7.00 -26.97 26.87
C ALA A 594 5.77 -27.88 26.70
N GLN A 595 5.32 -28.12 25.47
CA GLN A 595 4.24 -29.08 25.17
C GLN A 595 4.70 -30.52 25.44
N ALA A 596 5.95 -30.88 25.14
CA ALA A 596 6.51 -32.18 25.49
C ALA A 596 6.61 -32.36 27.02
N GLN A 597 6.96 -31.32 27.76
CA GLN A 597 7.00 -31.34 29.23
C GLN A 597 5.59 -31.40 29.84
N ALA A 598 4.63 -30.61 29.34
CA ALA A 598 3.24 -30.67 29.79
C ALA A 598 2.58 -32.02 29.48
N ALA A 599 2.84 -32.60 28.30
CA ALA A 599 2.39 -33.95 27.94
C ALA A 599 3.03 -35.01 28.84
N ALA A 600 4.31 -34.85 29.22
CA ALA A 600 4.99 -35.74 30.15
C ALA A 600 4.44 -35.63 31.59
N GLU A 601 4.08 -34.43 32.06
CA GLU A 601 3.47 -34.22 33.38
C GLU A 601 2.03 -34.76 33.45
N VAL A 602 1.24 -34.59 32.39
CA VAL A 602 -0.11 -35.17 32.29
C VAL A 602 -0.03 -36.70 32.25
N SER A 603 0.93 -37.27 31.53
CA SER A 603 1.16 -38.72 31.49
C SER A 603 1.67 -39.28 32.83
N ALA A 604 2.52 -38.53 33.55
CA ALA A 604 2.99 -38.89 34.88
C ALA A 604 1.87 -38.81 35.94
N SER A 605 0.95 -37.84 35.83
CA SER A 605 -0.23 -37.74 36.69
C SER A 605 -1.24 -38.85 36.42
N GLN A 606 -1.42 -39.28 35.17
CA GLN A 606 -2.30 -40.39 34.80
C GLN A 606 -1.71 -41.76 35.20
N ALA A 607 -0.38 -41.91 35.16
CA ALA A 607 0.29 -43.12 35.65
C ALA A 607 0.23 -43.26 37.18
N ALA A 608 0.14 -42.14 37.93
CA ALA A 608 -0.04 -42.14 39.37
C ALA A 608 -1.48 -42.49 39.81
N ASP A 609 -2.48 -42.21 38.97
CA ASP A 609 -3.90 -42.49 39.25
C ASP A 609 -4.35 -43.90 38.81
N ALA A 610 -3.57 -44.58 37.94
CA ALA A 610 -3.83 -45.96 37.49
C ALA A 610 -3.49 -47.05 38.52
N GLY A 611 -3.18 -46.70 39.77
CA GLY A 611 -2.79 -47.62 40.84
C GLY A 611 -3.93 -48.32 41.61
N VAL A 612 -5.20 -48.12 41.25
CA VAL A 612 -6.34 -48.76 41.92
C VAL A 612 -7.05 -49.74 40.97
N ALA A 613 -6.84 -51.03 41.23
CA ALA A 613 -7.40 -52.14 40.46
C ALA A 613 -8.80 -52.55 40.94
N GLU A 614 -9.76 -52.67 40.01
CA GLU A 614 -10.81 -53.72 39.96
C GLU A 614 -11.60 -53.64 38.61
N PRO A 615 -12.40 -54.66 38.20
CA PRO A 615 -11.97 -55.61 37.19
C PRO A 615 -12.75 -55.59 35.85
N ASP A 616 -12.05 -56.09 34.84
CA ASP A 616 -12.48 -56.83 33.64
C ASP A 616 -13.97 -56.75 33.21
N ILE A 617 -14.25 -55.81 32.29
CA ILE A 617 -15.41 -55.86 31.41
C ILE A 617 -14.90 -55.69 29.98
N ALA A 618 -14.96 -56.77 29.19
CA ALA A 618 -14.59 -56.77 27.79
C ALA A 618 -15.55 -55.89 26.96
N PRO A 619 -15.06 -54.98 26.11
CA PRO A 619 -15.90 -54.27 25.13
C PRO A 619 -16.03 -55.07 23.83
N PRO A 620 -17.13 -54.91 23.07
CA PRO A 620 -17.31 -55.54 21.75
C PRO A 620 -16.49 -54.84 20.65
N PRO A 621 -16.24 -55.49 19.50
CA PRO A 621 -15.25 -55.05 18.53
C PRO A 621 -15.88 -54.37 17.32
N PHE A 622 -15.59 -53.09 17.05
CA PHE A 622 -15.64 -52.46 15.70
C PHE A 622 -14.79 -51.16 15.76
N LEU A 623 -13.56 -51.14 15.22
CA LEU A 623 -13.13 -50.89 13.82
C LEU A 623 -13.32 -49.44 13.33
N PHE A 624 -12.28 -48.63 13.56
CA PHE A 624 -11.79 -47.62 12.61
C PHE A 624 -10.25 -47.62 12.69
N SER A 625 -9.59 -48.30 11.75
CA SER A 625 -8.23 -47.95 11.35
C SER A 625 -8.33 -47.21 10.01
N ASP A 626 -7.59 -46.11 9.91
CA ASP A 626 -6.70 -45.75 8.78
C ASP A 626 -6.44 -44.24 8.82
N VAL A 627 -5.63 -43.82 9.79
CA VAL A 627 -4.81 -42.61 9.64
C VAL A 627 -3.52 -43.08 9.00
N VAL A 628 -3.34 -42.75 7.73
CA VAL A 628 -2.08 -42.95 7.01
C VAL A 628 -1.11 -41.87 7.48
N THR A 629 -0.25 -42.21 8.44
CA THR A 629 0.98 -41.47 8.71
C THR A 629 1.99 -41.81 7.63
N PHE A 630 2.29 -40.85 6.76
CA PHE A 630 3.35 -40.98 5.76
C PHE A 630 4.68 -40.57 6.41
N GLU A 631 5.32 -41.49 7.13
CA GLU A 631 6.74 -41.39 7.46
C GLU A 631 7.54 -41.95 6.28
N GLY A 632 8.15 -41.06 5.50
CA GLY A 632 9.06 -41.42 4.41
C GLY A 632 10.47 -40.93 4.73
N GLU A 633 11.32 -41.84 5.20
CA GLU A 633 12.76 -41.64 5.31
C GLU A 633 13.37 -41.26 3.95
N TRP A 634 14.18 -40.20 3.95
CA TRP A 634 14.95 -39.75 2.81
C TRP A 634 16.14 -40.71 2.58
N LEU A 635 16.04 -41.60 1.59
CA LEU A 635 17.17 -42.42 1.15
C LEU A 635 18.02 -41.64 0.13
N PRO A 636 19.37 -41.65 0.24
CA PRO A 636 20.24 -41.01 -0.74
C PRO A 636 20.22 -41.79 -2.06
N GLY A 637 20.10 -41.07 -3.18
CA GLY A 637 20.00 -41.64 -4.53
C GLY A 637 21.30 -42.34 -4.99
N PRO A 638 21.20 -43.31 -5.92
CA PRO A 638 22.37 -43.98 -6.49
C PRO A 638 23.06 -43.10 -7.55
N GLU A 639 24.40 -43.20 -7.61
CA GLU A 639 25.25 -42.62 -8.67
C GLU A 639 24.98 -43.25 -10.06
N PRO A 640 25.36 -42.57 -11.16
CA PRO A 640 24.84 -42.87 -12.49
C PRO A 640 25.73 -43.84 -13.25
N ASP A 641 25.14 -44.88 -13.85
CA ASP A 641 25.67 -45.45 -15.08
C ASP A 641 24.57 -46.12 -15.92
N GLU A 642 24.80 -46.06 -17.24
CA GLU A 642 24.10 -46.68 -18.37
C GLU A 642 22.80 -46.00 -18.91
N GLY A 643 22.82 -45.78 -20.23
CA GLY A 643 22.01 -44.81 -20.98
C GLY A 643 20.55 -45.21 -21.27
N PRO A 644 19.80 -44.33 -21.98
CA PRO A 644 18.35 -44.44 -22.03
C PRO A 644 17.86 -45.43 -23.10
N GLU A 645 17.09 -46.43 -22.67
CA GLU A 645 16.09 -47.09 -23.53
C GLU A 645 14.88 -46.14 -23.75
N PRO A 646 14.20 -46.22 -24.91
CA PRO A 646 13.14 -45.28 -25.27
C PRO A 646 11.84 -45.52 -24.50
N ALA A 647 11.20 -44.42 -24.10
CA ALA A 647 9.91 -44.40 -23.41
C ALA A 647 8.74 -44.89 -24.31
N PRO A 648 7.69 -45.51 -23.74
CA PRO A 648 6.50 -45.91 -24.48
C PRO A 648 5.63 -44.70 -24.86
N GLU A 649 4.97 -44.79 -26.03
CA GLU A 649 4.08 -43.77 -26.60
C GLU A 649 2.88 -43.45 -25.68
N GLU A 650 2.69 -42.16 -25.39
CA GLU A 650 1.48 -41.63 -24.75
C GLU A 650 0.30 -41.57 -25.75
N PRO A 651 -0.96 -41.77 -25.30
CA PRO A 651 -2.12 -41.72 -26.17
C PRO A 651 -2.51 -40.28 -26.54
N ASP A 652 -2.79 -40.05 -27.83
CA ASP A 652 -3.30 -38.80 -28.41
C ASP A 652 -4.62 -38.36 -27.73
N LEU A 653 -4.56 -37.26 -26.98
CA LEU A 653 -5.72 -36.49 -26.54
C LEU A 653 -5.84 -35.21 -27.41
N PRO A 654 -7.05 -34.85 -27.89
CA PRO A 654 -7.24 -33.65 -28.72
C PRO A 654 -7.08 -32.37 -27.89
N PRO A 655 -6.68 -31.23 -28.51
CA PRO A 655 -6.39 -30.00 -27.80
C PRO A 655 -7.69 -29.32 -27.35
N GLU A 656 -8.01 -29.37 -26.06
CA GLU A 656 -9.03 -28.50 -25.48
C GLU A 656 -8.49 -27.07 -25.38
N ALA A 657 -9.24 -26.16 -26.02
CA ALA A 657 -9.02 -24.74 -25.96
C ALA A 657 -9.15 -24.24 -24.51
N TRP A 658 -8.10 -23.61 -24.01
CA TRP A 658 -8.18 -22.75 -22.83
C TRP A 658 -9.23 -21.66 -23.08
N VAL A 659 -10.38 -21.76 -22.41
CA VAL A 659 -11.40 -20.71 -22.34
C VAL A 659 -11.15 -19.91 -21.06
N ALA A 660 -10.85 -18.62 -21.20
CA ALA A 660 -10.75 -17.70 -20.07
C ALA A 660 -12.09 -17.65 -19.30
N PRO A 661 -12.09 -17.58 -17.95
CA PRO A 661 -13.32 -17.44 -17.20
C PRO A 661 -14.03 -16.13 -17.56
N GLN A 662 -15.27 -16.23 -18.03
CA GLN A 662 -16.17 -15.10 -18.23
C GLN A 662 -16.62 -14.58 -16.85
N PRO A 663 -16.73 -13.25 -16.64
CA PRO A 663 -17.31 -12.71 -15.42
C PRO A 663 -18.81 -13.06 -15.36
N GLU A 664 -19.26 -13.51 -14.19
CA GLU A 664 -20.64 -13.87 -13.91
C GLU A 664 -21.58 -12.68 -14.19
N SER A 665 -22.49 -12.86 -15.14
CA SER A 665 -23.58 -11.92 -15.43
C SER A 665 -24.81 -12.32 -14.62
N ASP A 666 -25.19 -11.48 -13.65
CA ASP A 666 -26.44 -11.63 -12.92
C ASP A 666 -27.68 -11.45 -13.82
N VAL A 667 -28.48 -12.50 -13.83
CA VAL A 667 -29.92 -12.64 -14.07
C VAL A 667 -30.66 -11.37 -14.52
N ILE A 668 -30.98 -11.30 -15.81
CA ILE A 668 -32.07 -10.46 -16.33
C ILE A 668 -33.38 -11.23 -16.18
N VAL A 669 -34.27 -10.75 -15.32
CA VAL A 669 -35.66 -11.20 -15.26
C VAL A 669 -36.45 -10.52 -16.39
N GLU A 670 -36.93 -11.34 -17.30
CA GLU A 670 -37.79 -10.96 -18.42
C GLU A 670 -39.16 -10.48 -17.90
N SER A 671 -39.50 -9.21 -18.15
CA SER A 671 -40.84 -8.65 -17.89
C SER A 671 -41.33 -7.89 -19.11
N ALA A 672 -42.46 -8.36 -19.64
CA ALA A 672 -43.06 -7.96 -20.90
C ALA A 672 -43.48 -6.48 -20.95
N MET A 673 -43.07 -5.80 -22.03
CA MET A 673 -43.60 -4.48 -22.43
C MET A 673 -44.94 -4.65 -23.16
N PRO A 674 -45.96 -3.80 -22.90
CA PRO A 674 -47.18 -3.79 -23.70
C PRO A 674 -47.00 -2.99 -25.01
N GLU A 675 -47.63 -3.47 -26.07
CA GLU A 675 -47.64 -2.90 -27.42
C GLU A 675 -48.12 -1.44 -27.46
N SER A 676 -47.34 -0.56 -28.10
CA SER A 676 -47.78 0.79 -28.50
C SER A 676 -47.83 0.92 -30.03
N ARG A 677 -49.03 1.24 -30.54
CA ARG A 677 -49.40 1.47 -31.95
C ARG A 677 -48.51 2.50 -32.68
N PRO A 678 -48.36 2.38 -34.01
CA PRO A 678 -47.66 3.37 -34.82
C PRO A 678 -48.54 4.61 -35.10
N LEU A 679 -47.94 5.79 -34.97
CA LEU A 679 -48.49 7.06 -35.49
C LEU A 679 -47.87 7.34 -36.87
N GLU A 680 -48.74 7.53 -37.87
CA GLU A 680 -48.40 7.95 -39.23
C GLU A 680 -47.83 9.38 -39.30
N PRO A 681 -47.10 9.73 -40.39
CA PRO A 681 -46.37 10.98 -40.50
C PRO A 681 -47.23 12.10 -41.11
N ALA A 682 -47.00 13.34 -40.66
CA ALA A 682 -47.41 14.53 -41.39
C ALA A 682 -46.19 15.44 -41.63
N THR A 683 -45.72 15.45 -42.88
CA THR A 683 -44.97 16.54 -43.51
C THR A 683 -45.95 17.60 -44.04
N PRO A 684 -45.51 18.80 -44.46
CA PRO A 684 -44.14 19.34 -44.46
C PRO A 684 -43.88 20.46 -43.45
#